data_AF-A0A955P2C6-F1
#
_entry.id   AF-A0A955P2C6-F1
#
_cell.length_a   1.000
_cell.length_b   1.000
_cell.length_c   1.000
_cell.angle_alpha   90.00
_cell.angle_beta   90.00
_cell.angle_gamma   90.00
#
_symmetry.space_group_name_H-M   'P 1'
#
loop_
_entity.id
_entity.type
_entity.pdbx_description
1 polymer ?
#
loop_
_entity_poly.entity_id
_entity_poly.type
_entity_poly.pdbx_seq_one_letter_code
_entity_poly.pdbx_strand_id
1 'polypeptide(L)'
;SPDAYEKEVDRLISSPHYGEEMARRWMDLARYADTHGYHIDSERYMWRWREWVINAFNNNKPFDEFTVEQLAGDLLDHPTLDQKIATGFNRNHMINYEGGAIPEEYRTQYVFDRVQTMGTTWMGLTLECAKCHDHKYDPVSQKEFYQFTAFFNTISEKGLDGQRGNAEPMIKAPDEEQRTKLAAYDSQISDLKTELDRPIPELDEAQSKWENEVSQKLQDRWTALNPSSATSIEGASMRVLEDKSVLTSGANPEKDVYEVVFPETLANVQAIRLEALTDESFVEGGTGRSENANFVLSEFEVELKNDAQPDQVNKVELIEAQADHSQEGFDIANAIDGNAETGWGVDGYELRENRSAIFTPKTPISTGEGIHLKVRLKHESKYAGHNIGRFRVSVSSDPTMAPSSFGKWYVSGPFKAVDGQTAYKTAYEPEQSIDLEATYEDGRQKWTLATPMYEDGKIHPLSGDVAATYLYRTIQSPSDRSMKLSVGSNDAVKVWLNGHVVHDNDVQRGVDDQRDEVVLNLSKGENQLLMKVVNYGNQYAFFFDKAEEQMGEYPTEIETILTLAKEDRSEGQKEQLRNFYRQTNSPEWREQKQQLADLEQKRKEFDESIPTTMVMSEMSEPRETHFLVRGQYDQPGDVVHAAIPAVFPALPEKTEPNRLGLAKWLVSDK
;
A
#
# COMPACT_ATOMS: atom_id res chain seq x y z
N SER A 1 -3.02 -69.44 9.33
CA SER A 1 -3.99 -69.16 10.40
C SER A 1 -5.40 -69.31 9.82
N PRO A 2 -6.40 -69.80 10.57
CA PRO A 2 -7.78 -69.91 10.08
C PRO A 2 -8.43 -68.57 9.67
N ASP A 3 -7.91 -67.45 10.19
CA ASP A 3 -8.36 -66.06 9.96
C ASP A 3 -7.40 -65.25 9.07
N ALA A 4 -6.61 -65.93 8.23
CA ALA A 4 -5.57 -65.26 7.42
C ALA A 4 -6.16 -64.32 6.36
N TYR A 5 -7.36 -64.60 5.85
CA TYR A 5 -8.02 -63.77 4.85
C TYR A 5 -8.53 -62.47 5.48
N GLU A 6 -9.25 -62.57 6.59
CA GLU A 6 -9.80 -61.43 7.34
C GLU A 6 -8.69 -60.51 7.82
N LYS A 7 -7.59 -61.06 8.35
CA LYS A 7 -6.41 -60.29 8.75
C LYS A 7 -5.77 -59.54 7.59
N GLU A 8 -5.73 -60.14 6.40
CA GLU A 8 -5.17 -59.48 5.22
C GLU A 8 -6.10 -58.37 4.71
N VAL A 9 -7.42 -58.59 4.74
CA VAL A 9 -8.42 -57.56 4.44
C VAL A 9 -8.30 -56.39 5.41
N ASP A 10 -8.27 -56.65 6.71
CA ASP A 10 -8.12 -55.61 7.75
C ASP A 10 -6.82 -54.83 7.56
N ARG A 11 -5.71 -55.52 7.24
CA ARG A 11 -4.42 -54.91 6.96
C ARG A 11 -4.48 -53.99 5.72
N LEU A 12 -5.14 -54.43 4.65
CA LEU A 12 -5.25 -53.66 3.42
C LEU A 12 -6.17 -52.45 3.59
N ILE A 13 -7.30 -52.60 4.29
CA ILE A 13 -8.23 -51.50 4.60
C ILE A 13 -7.59 -50.47 5.54
N SER A 14 -6.78 -50.91 6.51
CA SER A 14 -6.09 -50.01 7.46
C SER A 14 -4.86 -49.31 6.87
N SER A 15 -4.46 -49.64 5.63
CA SER A 15 -3.32 -49.02 4.95
C SER A 15 -3.70 -47.63 4.43
N PRO A 16 -2.83 -46.61 4.52
CA PRO A 16 -3.09 -45.30 3.91
C PRO A 16 -3.30 -45.37 2.38
N HIS A 17 -2.78 -46.42 1.73
CA HIS A 17 -2.97 -46.68 0.30
C HIS A 17 -4.39 -47.15 -0.06
N TYR A 18 -5.22 -47.54 0.92
CA TYR A 18 -6.62 -47.88 0.67
C TYR A 18 -7.38 -46.69 0.07
N GLY A 19 -7.24 -45.51 0.69
CA GLY A 19 -7.86 -44.28 0.22
C GLY A 19 -7.36 -43.87 -1.17
N GLU A 20 -6.09 -44.07 -1.48
CA GLU A 20 -5.54 -43.79 -2.82
C GLU A 20 -6.20 -44.65 -3.89
N GLU A 21 -6.33 -45.96 -3.66
CA GLU A 21 -6.96 -46.90 -4.59
C GLU A 21 -8.45 -46.62 -4.79
N MET A 22 -9.17 -46.27 -3.71
CA MET A 22 -10.58 -45.92 -3.77
C MET A 22 -10.81 -44.56 -4.44
N ALA A 23 -10.01 -43.55 -4.07
CA ALA A 23 -10.09 -42.21 -4.61
C ALA A 23 -9.82 -42.18 -6.11
N ARG A 24 -8.95 -43.05 -6.65
CA ARG A 24 -8.68 -43.12 -8.09
C ARG A 24 -9.96 -43.28 -8.92
N ARG A 25 -10.87 -44.17 -8.49
CA ARG A 25 -12.15 -44.39 -9.19
C ARG A 25 -13.10 -43.21 -9.04
N TRP A 26 -13.09 -42.55 -7.87
CA TRP A 26 -13.88 -41.35 -7.65
C TRP A 26 -13.38 -40.18 -8.49
N MET A 27 -12.07 -40.02 -8.61
CA MET A 27 -11.44 -38.98 -9.42
C MET A 27 -11.76 -39.12 -10.91
N ASP A 28 -11.91 -40.34 -11.42
CA ASP A 28 -12.41 -40.57 -12.79
C ASP A 28 -13.84 -40.01 -12.97
N LEU A 29 -14.74 -40.25 -12.00
CA LEU A 29 -16.10 -39.71 -12.02
C LEU A 29 -16.14 -38.18 -11.86
N ALA A 30 -15.26 -37.65 -11.01
CA ALA A 30 -15.11 -36.22 -10.76
C ALA A 30 -14.33 -35.50 -11.88
N ARG A 31 -13.83 -36.22 -12.88
CA ARG A 31 -13.08 -35.70 -14.04
C ARG A 31 -11.84 -34.91 -13.63
N TYR A 32 -11.16 -35.40 -12.60
CA TYR A 32 -9.93 -34.79 -12.09
C TYR A 32 -8.81 -34.79 -13.14
N ALA A 33 -8.09 -33.68 -13.21
CA ALA A 33 -6.85 -33.53 -13.98
C ALA A 33 -6.01 -32.41 -13.37
N ASP A 34 -4.69 -32.46 -13.56
CA ASP A 34 -3.77 -31.40 -13.11
C ASP A 34 -3.60 -30.27 -14.15
N THR A 35 -4.40 -30.28 -15.22
CA THR A 35 -4.46 -29.23 -16.25
C THR A 35 -5.90 -28.80 -16.54
N HIS A 36 -6.06 -27.60 -17.09
CA HIS A 36 -7.36 -27.04 -17.48
C HIS A 36 -7.92 -27.61 -18.78
N GLY A 37 -7.08 -28.30 -19.56
CA GLY A 37 -7.48 -28.83 -20.86
C GLY A 37 -7.56 -27.77 -21.97
N TYR A 38 -8.37 -28.05 -22.99
CA TYR A 38 -8.45 -27.25 -24.22
C TYR A 38 -7.07 -27.13 -24.91
N HIS A 39 -6.89 -26.20 -25.84
CA HIS A 39 -5.67 -26.07 -26.62
C HIS A 39 -4.48 -25.53 -25.80
N ILE A 40 -4.74 -24.62 -24.86
CA ILE A 40 -3.70 -24.01 -24.02
C ILE A 40 -3.20 -24.98 -22.94
N ASP A 41 -4.08 -25.85 -22.43
CA ASP A 41 -3.79 -26.90 -21.45
C ASP A 41 -2.90 -26.44 -20.28
N SER A 42 -3.20 -25.25 -19.74
CA SER A 42 -2.45 -24.68 -18.62
C SER A 42 -2.60 -25.50 -17.35
N GLU A 43 -1.57 -25.48 -16.50
CA GLU A 43 -1.57 -26.17 -15.21
C GLU A 43 -2.62 -25.60 -14.24
N ARG A 44 -3.15 -26.48 -13.38
CA ARG A 44 -4.01 -26.12 -12.25
C ARG A 44 -3.66 -26.93 -11.01
N TYR A 45 -3.92 -26.37 -9.83
CA TYR A 45 -3.56 -26.97 -8.55
C TYR A 45 -4.80 -27.47 -7.81
N MET A 46 -5.25 -28.67 -8.20
CA MET A 46 -6.40 -29.37 -7.58
C MET A 46 -5.98 -30.50 -6.63
N TRP A 47 -4.67 -30.67 -6.41
CA TRP A 47 -4.13 -31.75 -5.58
C TRP A 47 -4.61 -31.70 -4.12
N ARG A 48 -4.95 -30.52 -3.59
CA ARG A 48 -5.55 -30.36 -2.25
C ARG A 48 -6.94 -30.98 -2.17
N TRP A 49 -7.76 -30.81 -3.22
CA TRP A 49 -9.04 -31.50 -3.33
C TRP A 49 -8.84 -33.03 -3.48
N ARG A 50 -7.85 -33.47 -4.26
CA ARG A 50 -7.48 -34.89 -4.37
C ARG A 50 -7.12 -35.49 -3.00
N GLU A 51 -6.28 -34.80 -2.24
CA GLU A 51 -5.89 -35.22 -0.89
C GLU A 51 -7.12 -35.30 0.04
N TRP A 52 -8.02 -34.33 -0.06
CA TRP A 52 -9.29 -34.38 0.68
C TRP A 52 -10.11 -35.64 0.36
N VAL A 53 -10.21 -36.04 -0.93
CA VAL A 53 -10.93 -37.27 -1.33
C VAL A 53 -10.25 -38.51 -0.75
N ILE A 54 -8.92 -38.61 -0.85
CA ILE A 54 -8.14 -39.73 -0.29
C ILE A 54 -8.39 -39.85 1.22
N ASN A 55 -8.35 -38.72 1.93
CA ASN A 55 -8.59 -38.67 3.37
C ASN A 55 -10.03 -39.02 3.73
N ALA A 56 -11.02 -38.62 2.93
CA ALA A 56 -12.42 -39.00 3.14
C ALA A 56 -12.62 -40.52 3.09
N PHE A 57 -11.97 -41.22 2.14
CA PHE A 57 -12.00 -42.68 2.08
C PHE A 57 -11.23 -43.34 3.23
N ASN A 58 -10.03 -42.85 3.54
CA ASN A 58 -9.23 -43.39 4.65
C ASN A 58 -9.92 -43.24 6.01
N ASN A 59 -10.69 -42.16 6.19
CA ASN A 59 -11.46 -41.91 7.42
C ASN A 59 -12.85 -42.57 7.41
N ASN A 60 -13.19 -43.34 6.37
CA ASN A 60 -14.50 -43.95 6.18
C ASN A 60 -15.65 -42.94 6.37
N LYS A 61 -15.52 -41.76 5.75
CA LYS A 61 -16.52 -40.69 5.83
C LYS A 61 -17.89 -41.19 5.35
N PRO A 62 -18.98 -40.96 6.10
CA PRO A 62 -20.33 -41.29 5.66
C PRO A 62 -20.66 -40.71 4.27
N PHE A 63 -21.35 -41.47 3.44
CA PHE A 63 -21.60 -41.09 2.04
C PHE A 63 -22.49 -39.84 1.90
N ASP A 64 -23.40 -39.62 2.85
CA ASP A 64 -24.22 -38.43 2.96
C ASP A 64 -23.37 -37.18 3.25
N GLU A 65 -22.47 -37.24 4.23
CA GLU A 65 -21.50 -36.17 4.50
C GLU A 65 -20.57 -35.92 3.30
N PHE A 66 -20.04 -36.99 2.72
CA PHE A 66 -19.15 -36.91 1.55
C PHE A 66 -19.83 -36.25 0.34
N THR A 67 -21.13 -36.50 0.15
CA THR A 67 -21.94 -35.89 -0.90
C THR A 67 -22.21 -34.41 -0.60
N VAL A 68 -22.65 -34.09 0.62
CA VAL A 68 -22.96 -32.72 1.03
C VAL A 68 -21.73 -31.83 0.94
N GLU A 69 -20.59 -32.29 1.45
CA GLU A 69 -19.35 -31.50 1.44
C GLU A 69 -18.86 -31.22 0.01
N GLN A 70 -18.91 -32.20 -0.91
CA GLN A 70 -18.47 -31.99 -2.29
C GLN A 70 -19.42 -31.10 -3.12
N LEU A 71 -20.72 -31.16 -2.89
CA LEU A 71 -21.66 -30.35 -3.66
C LEU A 71 -21.88 -28.96 -3.07
N ALA A 72 -21.75 -28.82 -1.73
CA ALA A 72 -22.19 -27.63 -1.02
C ALA A 72 -21.48 -27.39 0.34
N GLY A 73 -20.26 -27.91 0.53
CA GLY A 73 -19.53 -27.74 1.79
C GLY A 73 -19.26 -26.27 2.15
N ASP A 74 -19.16 -25.38 1.18
CA ASP A 74 -19.01 -23.93 1.37
C ASP A 74 -20.29 -23.24 1.89
N LEU A 75 -21.44 -23.92 1.80
CA LEU A 75 -22.75 -23.43 2.26
C LEU A 75 -23.15 -23.99 3.64
N LEU A 76 -22.30 -24.82 4.26
CA LEU A 76 -22.52 -25.27 5.63
C LEU A 76 -22.39 -24.11 6.61
N ASP A 77 -23.01 -24.25 7.79
CA ASP A 77 -22.84 -23.28 8.86
C ASP A 77 -21.38 -23.30 9.36
N HIS A 78 -20.74 -22.13 9.41
CA HIS A 78 -19.32 -21.97 9.74
C HIS A 78 -18.40 -23.01 9.08
N PRO A 79 -18.34 -23.05 7.73
CA PRO A 79 -17.73 -24.15 7.01
C PRO A 79 -16.21 -24.19 7.23
N THR A 80 -15.69 -25.38 7.54
CA THR A 80 -14.24 -25.58 7.71
C THR A 80 -13.50 -25.40 6.39
N LEU A 81 -12.18 -25.19 6.46
CA LEU A 81 -11.34 -25.11 5.25
C LEU A 81 -11.50 -26.37 4.38
N ASP A 82 -11.48 -27.55 5.00
CA ASP A 82 -11.61 -28.83 4.28
C ASP A 82 -12.99 -28.97 3.62
N GLN A 83 -14.06 -28.49 4.25
CA GLN A 83 -15.41 -28.46 3.65
C GLN A 83 -15.48 -27.52 2.44
N LYS A 84 -14.79 -26.39 2.47
CA LYS A 84 -14.66 -25.52 1.30
C LYS A 84 -13.85 -26.20 0.20
N ILE A 85 -12.71 -26.80 0.53
CA ILE A 85 -11.86 -27.53 -0.42
C ILE A 85 -12.65 -28.65 -1.11
N ALA A 86 -13.49 -29.39 -0.38
CA ALA A 86 -14.33 -30.46 -0.92
C ALA A 86 -15.16 -30.03 -2.14
N THR A 87 -15.64 -28.78 -2.16
CA THR A 87 -16.44 -28.22 -3.25
C THR A 87 -15.69 -28.08 -4.57
N GLY A 88 -14.36 -28.25 -4.55
CA GLY A 88 -13.50 -28.36 -5.74
C GLY A 88 -13.95 -29.45 -6.72
N PHE A 89 -14.77 -30.43 -6.28
CA PHE A 89 -15.48 -31.35 -7.17
C PHE A 89 -16.18 -30.62 -8.32
N ASN A 90 -16.90 -29.53 -8.01
CA ASN A 90 -17.64 -28.74 -8.99
C ASN A 90 -16.73 -27.88 -9.88
N ARG A 91 -15.42 -27.89 -9.65
CA ARG A 91 -14.42 -27.08 -10.35
C ARG A 91 -13.42 -27.92 -11.16
N ASN A 92 -13.57 -29.23 -11.18
CA ASN A 92 -12.72 -30.13 -11.98
C ASN A 92 -13.03 -30.09 -13.49
N HIS A 93 -14.13 -29.46 -13.92
CA HIS A 93 -14.41 -29.24 -15.34
C HIS A 93 -13.26 -28.50 -16.05
N MET A 94 -13.19 -28.63 -17.38
CA MET A 94 -12.18 -27.94 -18.18
C MET A 94 -12.42 -26.42 -18.16
N ILE A 95 -11.35 -25.63 -18.22
CA ILE A 95 -11.39 -24.15 -18.22
C ILE A 95 -10.59 -23.64 -19.41
N ASN A 96 -11.06 -22.57 -20.06
CA ASN A 96 -10.50 -22.06 -21.29
C ASN A 96 -9.92 -20.65 -21.10
N TYR A 97 -8.86 -20.35 -21.85
CA TYR A 97 -8.27 -19.02 -21.97
C TYR A 97 -7.86 -18.72 -23.43
N GLU A 98 -8.42 -19.44 -24.41
CA GLU A 98 -8.02 -19.29 -25.81
C GLU A 98 -8.38 -17.93 -26.40
N GLY A 99 -7.49 -17.43 -27.27
CA GLY A 99 -7.77 -16.26 -28.08
C GLY A 99 -8.94 -16.53 -29.04
N GLY A 100 -9.97 -15.67 -29.00
CA GLY A 100 -11.17 -15.80 -29.82
C GLY A 100 -12.31 -16.60 -29.18
N ALA A 101 -12.10 -17.19 -28.00
CA ALA A 101 -13.16 -17.80 -27.21
C ALA A 101 -14.11 -16.73 -26.66
N ILE A 102 -15.40 -17.07 -26.53
CA ILE A 102 -16.42 -16.15 -26.02
C ILE A 102 -16.65 -16.47 -24.54
N PRO A 103 -16.40 -15.51 -23.61
CA PRO A 103 -16.49 -15.77 -22.18
C PRO A 103 -17.83 -16.39 -21.76
N GLU A 104 -18.94 -15.83 -22.24
CA GLU A 104 -20.28 -16.30 -21.84
C GLU A 104 -20.59 -17.71 -22.35
N GLU A 105 -20.05 -18.11 -23.51
CA GLU A 105 -20.20 -19.45 -24.04
C GLU A 105 -19.57 -20.48 -23.12
N TYR A 106 -18.30 -20.26 -22.74
CA TYR A 106 -17.55 -21.19 -21.90
C TYR A 106 -18.06 -21.20 -20.47
N ARG A 107 -18.39 -20.03 -19.92
CA ARG A 107 -19.06 -19.93 -18.61
C ARG A 107 -20.33 -20.78 -18.57
N THR A 108 -21.15 -20.69 -19.61
CA THR A 108 -22.36 -21.50 -19.76
C THR A 108 -22.02 -23.01 -19.86
N GLN A 109 -20.98 -23.38 -20.62
CA GLN A 109 -20.51 -24.77 -20.66
C GLN A 109 -20.05 -25.29 -19.29
N TYR A 110 -19.43 -24.45 -18.45
CA TYR A 110 -18.97 -24.87 -17.11
C TYR A 110 -20.14 -25.25 -16.21
N VAL A 111 -21.22 -24.47 -16.23
CA VAL A 111 -22.45 -24.79 -15.49
C VAL A 111 -23.08 -26.09 -16.03
N PHE A 112 -23.11 -26.27 -17.35
CA PHE A 112 -23.60 -27.52 -17.96
C PHE A 112 -22.77 -28.72 -17.53
N ASP A 113 -21.45 -28.57 -17.50
CA ASP A 113 -20.52 -29.61 -17.08
C ASP A 113 -20.79 -30.07 -15.64
N ARG A 114 -21.03 -29.14 -14.71
CA ARG A 114 -21.40 -29.48 -13.32
C ARG A 114 -22.68 -30.29 -13.23
N VAL A 115 -23.73 -29.88 -13.95
CA VAL A 115 -25.01 -30.62 -13.98
C VAL A 115 -24.83 -32.02 -14.56
N GLN A 116 -24.08 -32.15 -15.64
CA GLN A 116 -23.82 -33.44 -16.29
C GLN A 116 -22.99 -34.37 -15.39
N THR A 117 -21.94 -33.83 -14.78
CA THR A 117 -21.04 -34.57 -13.91
C THR A 117 -21.78 -35.03 -12.65
N MET A 118 -22.59 -34.16 -12.03
CA MET A 118 -23.45 -34.52 -10.89
C MET A 118 -24.49 -35.58 -11.27
N GLY A 119 -25.23 -35.37 -12.37
CA GLY A 119 -26.26 -36.31 -12.82
C GLY A 119 -25.70 -37.69 -13.12
N THR A 120 -24.53 -37.77 -13.74
CA THR A 120 -23.86 -39.03 -14.03
C THR A 120 -23.34 -39.69 -12.74
N THR A 121 -22.75 -38.90 -11.84
CA THR A 121 -22.06 -39.42 -10.64
C THR A 121 -23.02 -39.90 -9.55
N TRP A 122 -24.07 -39.13 -9.24
CA TRP A 122 -25.01 -39.48 -8.17
C TRP A 122 -26.30 -40.12 -8.68
N MET A 123 -26.83 -39.67 -9.82
CA MET A 123 -28.13 -40.16 -10.31
C MET A 123 -27.99 -41.33 -11.29
N GLY A 124 -26.81 -41.55 -11.86
CA GLY A 124 -26.59 -42.51 -12.94
C GLY A 124 -27.28 -42.13 -14.24
N LEU A 125 -27.53 -40.84 -14.47
CA LEU A 125 -28.30 -40.32 -15.62
C LEU A 125 -27.47 -39.41 -16.51
N THR A 126 -27.58 -39.58 -17.82
CA THR A 126 -26.90 -38.76 -18.82
C THR A 126 -27.75 -37.55 -19.21
N LEU A 127 -27.73 -36.49 -18.40
CA LEU A 127 -28.59 -35.31 -18.62
C LEU A 127 -28.20 -34.46 -19.85
N GLU A 128 -27.06 -34.71 -20.50
CA GLU A 128 -26.51 -33.86 -21.57
C GLU A 128 -27.46 -33.67 -22.76
N CYS A 129 -28.20 -34.70 -23.19
CA CYS A 129 -29.14 -34.57 -24.31
C CYS A 129 -30.22 -33.51 -24.02
N ALA A 130 -30.58 -33.34 -22.74
CA ALA A 130 -31.58 -32.38 -22.29
C ALA A 130 -31.14 -30.91 -22.47
N LYS A 131 -29.86 -30.64 -22.79
CA LYS A 131 -29.34 -29.29 -23.06
C LYS A 131 -30.03 -28.62 -24.26
N CYS A 132 -30.26 -29.38 -25.32
CA CYS A 132 -30.70 -28.84 -26.62
C CYS A 132 -32.15 -29.15 -26.98
N HIS A 133 -32.71 -30.23 -26.42
CA HIS A 133 -34.08 -30.71 -26.62
C HIS A 133 -34.48 -31.59 -25.43
N ASP A 134 -35.74 -31.98 -25.29
CA ASP A 134 -36.14 -32.93 -24.24
C ASP A 134 -35.32 -34.22 -24.33
N HIS A 135 -34.97 -34.82 -23.18
CA HIS A 135 -34.13 -35.99 -23.15
C HIS A 135 -34.74 -37.15 -23.95
N LYS A 136 -33.91 -37.89 -24.70
CA LYS A 136 -34.39 -38.86 -25.71
C LYS A 136 -35.12 -40.07 -25.10
N TYR A 137 -34.69 -40.53 -23.93
CA TYR A 137 -35.16 -41.78 -23.31
C TYR A 137 -35.72 -41.55 -21.90
N ASP A 138 -34.98 -40.84 -21.06
CA ASP A 138 -35.45 -40.44 -19.72
C ASP A 138 -36.46 -39.28 -19.77
N PRO A 139 -37.45 -39.25 -18.83
CA PRO A 139 -38.51 -38.24 -18.78
C PRO A 139 -38.01 -36.94 -18.12
N VAL A 140 -36.99 -36.33 -18.71
CA VAL A 140 -36.45 -35.02 -18.29
C VAL A 140 -36.59 -34.06 -19.47
N SER A 141 -37.39 -33.01 -19.28
CA SER A 141 -37.55 -31.95 -20.28
C SER A 141 -36.32 -31.06 -20.35
N GLN A 142 -36.17 -30.33 -21.46
CA GLN A 142 -35.12 -29.33 -21.59
C GLN A 142 -35.24 -28.26 -20.52
N LYS A 143 -36.48 -27.83 -20.19
CA LYS A 143 -36.70 -26.83 -19.13
C LYS A 143 -36.16 -27.30 -17.79
N GLU A 144 -36.40 -28.55 -17.43
CA GLU A 144 -35.92 -29.13 -16.16
C GLU A 144 -34.39 -29.25 -16.11
N PHE A 145 -33.72 -29.45 -17.25
CA PHE A 145 -32.26 -29.36 -17.31
C PHE A 145 -31.74 -27.97 -16.92
N TYR A 146 -32.37 -26.90 -17.43
CA TYR A 146 -31.99 -25.53 -17.04
C TYR A 146 -32.42 -25.17 -15.61
N GLN A 147 -33.44 -25.84 -15.05
CA GLN A 147 -33.73 -25.72 -13.63
C GLN A 147 -32.61 -26.35 -12.78
N PHE A 148 -31.97 -27.43 -13.24
CA PHE A 148 -30.78 -27.94 -12.56
C PHE A 148 -29.57 -27.00 -12.66
N THR A 149 -29.36 -26.34 -13.81
CA THR A 149 -28.23 -25.42 -13.98
C THR A 149 -28.31 -24.24 -13.02
N ALA A 150 -29.52 -23.81 -12.64
CA ALA A 150 -29.74 -22.74 -11.68
C ALA A 150 -29.13 -23.03 -10.29
N PHE A 151 -28.97 -24.30 -9.88
CA PHE A 151 -28.26 -24.63 -8.64
C PHE A 151 -26.76 -24.29 -8.72
N PHE A 152 -26.14 -24.31 -9.89
CA PHE A 152 -24.69 -24.18 -10.06
C PHE A 152 -24.26 -22.86 -10.74
N ASN A 153 -25.22 -22.04 -11.17
CA ASN A 153 -25.02 -20.78 -11.88
C ASN A 153 -24.81 -19.59 -10.94
N THR A 154 -24.09 -19.80 -9.84
CA THR A 154 -24.17 -18.92 -8.66
C THR A 154 -22.80 -18.43 -8.18
N ILE A 155 -21.72 -18.79 -8.87
CA ILE A 155 -20.36 -18.38 -8.54
C ILE A 155 -19.84 -17.29 -9.51
N SER A 156 -18.82 -16.54 -9.08
CA SER A 156 -18.24 -15.42 -9.84
C SER A 156 -17.27 -15.85 -10.96
N GLU A 157 -17.56 -16.95 -11.67
CA GLU A 157 -16.71 -17.45 -12.75
C GLU A 157 -16.81 -16.60 -14.03
N LYS A 158 -15.70 -16.50 -14.77
CA LYS A 158 -15.54 -15.55 -15.89
C LYS A 158 -15.70 -16.17 -17.29
N GLY A 159 -15.60 -17.49 -17.41
CA GLY A 159 -15.60 -18.18 -18.71
C GLY A 159 -14.27 -18.14 -19.47
N LEU A 160 -13.50 -17.04 -19.36
CA LEU A 160 -12.09 -17.01 -19.74
C LEU A 160 -11.23 -16.73 -18.51
N ASP A 161 -10.50 -17.74 -18.04
CA ASP A 161 -9.63 -17.66 -16.86
C ASP A 161 -8.56 -18.77 -16.89
N GLY A 162 -7.74 -18.90 -15.85
CA GLY A 162 -6.84 -20.04 -15.68
C GLY A 162 -5.59 -20.01 -16.57
N GLN A 163 -5.20 -18.84 -17.11
CA GLN A 163 -4.02 -18.70 -17.97
C GLN A 163 -2.72 -19.11 -17.26
N ARG A 164 -2.59 -18.77 -15.96
CA ARG A 164 -1.37 -18.93 -15.17
C ARG A 164 -1.68 -19.59 -13.82
N GLY A 165 -2.40 -20.71 -13.84
CA GLY A 165 -2.76 -21.47 -12.64
C GLY A 165 -4.27 -21.56 -12.43
N ASN A 166 -4.71 -21.66 -11.19
CA ASN A 166 -6.13 -21.81 -10.82
C ASN A 166 -7.00 -20.64 -11.29
N ALA A 167 -8.26 -20.95 -11.62
CA ALA A 167 -9.27 -19.97 -11.98
C ALA A 167 -10.15 -19.61 -10.77
N GLU A 168 -10.61 -18.36 -10.71
CA GLU A 168 -11.47 -17.90 -9.63
C GLU A 168 -12.88 -18.55 -9.70
N PRO A 169 -13.59 -18.73 -8.57
CA PRO A 169 -13.12 -18.56 -7.19
C PRO A 169 -12.11 -19.63 -6.73
N MET A 170 -11.08 -19.21 -6.00
CA MET A 170 -10.09 -20.07 -5.34
C MET A 170 -9.79 -19.62 -3.91
N ILE A 171 -9.21 -20.52 -3.10
CA ILE A 171 -8.77 -20.20 -1.73
C ILE A 171 -7.35 -20.72 -1.49
N LYS A 172 -6.61 -20.10 -0.56
CA LYS A 172 -5.40 -20.69 0.01
C LYS A 172 -5.76 -21.96 0.77
N ALA A 173 -5.00 -23.02 0.56
CA ALA A 173 -5.31 -24.33 1.10
C ALA A 173 -4.08 -24.91 1.82
N PRO A 174 -3.68 -24.34 2.99
CA PRO A 174 -2.56 -24.86 3.74
C PRO A 174 -2.81 -26.27 4.27
N ASP A 175 -1.75 -27.08 4.31
CA ASP A 175 -1.74 -28.32 5.09
C ASP A 175 -1.65 -28.08 6.61
N GLU A 176 -1.69 -29.14 7.40
CA GLU A 176 -1.69 -29.05 8.87
C GLU A 176 -0.37 -28.49 9.42
N GLU A 177 0.76 -28.82 8.80
CA GLU A 177 2.07 -28.30 9.19
C GLU A 177 2.15 -26.79 8.91
N GLN A 178 1.68 -26.37 7.74
CA GLN A 178 1.59 -24.98 7.33
C GLN A 178 0.66 -24.18 8.23
N ARG A 179 -0.52 -24.72 8.59
CA ARG A 179 -1.44 -24.09 9.55
C ARG A 179 -0.80 -23.90 10.92
N THR A 180 -0.13 -24.93 11.43
CA THR A 180 0.59 -24.87 12.71
C THR A 180 1.68 -23.79 12.68
N LYS A 181 2.42 -23.70 11.57
CA LYS A 181 3.48 -22.71 11.40
C LYS A 181 2.95 -21.28 11.28
N LEU A 182 1.84 -21.06 10.57
CA LEU A 182 1.16 -19.76 10.54
C LEU A 182 0.70 -19.33 11.94
N ALA A 183 0.05 -20.23 12.68
CA ALA A 183 -0.39 -19.95 14.05
C ALA A 183 0.79 -19.65 14.99
N ALA A 184 1.93 -20.33 14.81
CA ALA A 184 3.14 -20.06 15.56
C ALA A 184 3.73 -18.67 15.24
N TYR A 185 3.70 -18.24 13.97
CA TYR A 185 4.09 -16.87 13.60
C TYR A 185 3.14 -15.84 14.22
N ASP A 186 1.83 -16.07 14.12
CA ASP A 186 0.81 -15.16 14.68
C ASP A 186 0.99 -14.99 16.20
N SER A 187 1.24 -16.09 16.92
CA SER A 187 1.52 -16.05 18.36
C SER A 187 2.77 -15.25 18.68
N GLN A 188 3.89 -15.52 17.98
CA GLN A 188 5.16 -14.82 18.22
C GLN A 188 5.07 -13.31 17.90
N ILE A 189 4.34 -12.95 16.84
CA ILE A 189 4.06 -11.55 16.48
C ILE A 189 3.26 -10.88 17.59
N SER A 190 2.22 -11.54 18.10
CA SER A 190 1.39 -11.04 19.20
C SER A 190 2.19 -10.85 20.49
N ASP A 191 3.05 -11.81 20.83
CA ASP A 191 3.90 -11.76 22.02
C ASP A 191 4.91 -10.60 21.93
N LEU A 192 5.57 -10.43 20.78
CA LEU A 192 6.51 -9.32 20.55
C LEU A 192 5.82 -7.96 20.60
N LYS A 193 4.62 -7.82 20.03
CA LYS A 193 3.82 -6.58 20.14
C LYS A 193 3.51 -6.26 21.60
N THR A 194 3.10 -7.26 22.36
CA THR A 194 2.80 -7.11 23.79
C THR A 194 4.03 -6.66 24.59
N GLU A 195 5.21 -7.22 24.30
CA GLU A 195 6.46 -6.83 24.98
C GLU A 195 6.92 -5.42 24.59
N LEU A 196 6.79 -5.04 23.31
CA LEU A 196 7.11 -3.68 22.82
C LEU A 196 6.25 -2.60 23.46
N ASP A 197 5.00 -2.91 23.80
CA ASP A 197 4.05 -2.02 24.46
C ASP A 197 4.17 -2.01 25.99
N ARG A 198 4.95 -2.91 26.56
CA ARG A 198 5.13 -2.98 28.02
C ARG A 198 5.72 -1.68 28.55
N PRO A 199 5.25 -1.17 29.71
CA PRO A 199 5.90 -0.05 30.40
C PRO A 199 7.35 -0.37 30.75
N ILE A 200 8.23 0.61 30.54
CA ILE A 200 9.65 0.56 30.89
C ILE A 200 9.88 1.75 31.82
N PRO A 201 9.71 1.60 33.16
CA PRO A 201 9.54 2.73 34.07
C PRO A 201 10.63 3.81 33.97
N GLU A 202 11.89 3.42 33.85
CA GLU A 202 13.01 4.35 33.72
C GLU A 202 12.94 5.16 32.42
N LEU A 203 12.56 4.51 31.32
CA LEU A 203 12.44 5.14 30.01
C LEU A 203 11.18 5.99 29.89
N ASP A 204 10.07 5.53 30.49
CA ASP A 204 8.81 6.28 30.54
C ASP A 204 8.96 7.55 31.41
N GLU A 205 9.72 7.50 32.51
CA GLU A 205 10.06 8.69 33.31
C GLU A 205 10.95 9.66 32.52
N ALA A 206 11.98 9.15 31.83
CA ALA A 206 12.86 9.95 31.00
C ALA A 206 12.12 10.62 29.82
N GLN A 207 11.20 9.89 29.19
CA GLN A 207 10.30 10.40 28.15
C GLN A 207 9.47 11.56 28.71
N SER A 208 8.82 11.40 29.86
CA SER A 208 7.96 12.45 30.41
C SER A 208 8.71 13.75 30.70
N LYS A 209 9.98 13.66 31.14
CA LYS A 209 10.87 14.82 31.33
C LYS A 209 11.23 15.47 29.99
N TRP A 210 11.66 14.68 29.02
CA TRP A 210 11.96 15.15 27.66
C TRP A 210 10.75 15.85 27.02
N GLU A 211 9.55 15.28 27.14
CA GLU A 211 8.33 15.89 26.60
C GLU A 211 8.06 17.27 27.20
N ASN A 212 8.25 17.45 28.51
CA ASN A 212 8.03 18.75 29.15
C ASN A 212 9.04 19.80 28.68
N GLU A 213 10.31 19.42 28.57
CA GLU A 213 11.39 20.31 28.13
C GLU A 213 11.21 20.73 26.67
N VAL A 214 10.90 19.77 25.79
CA VAL A 214 10.72 20.04 24.37
C VAL A 214 9.41 20.77 24.09
N SER A 215 8.31 20.40 24.76
CA SER A 215 7.01 21.08 24.58
C SER A 215 7.12 22.59 24.83
N GLN A 216 7.77 23.00 25.91
CA GLN A 216 7.98 24.41 26.22
C GLN A 216 8.81 25.10 25.12
N LYS A 217 9.91 24.49 24.69
CA LYS A 217 10.77 25.02 23.62
C LYS A 217 10.01 25.18 22.30
N LEU A 218 9.17 24.21 21.94
CA LEU A 218 8.36 24.26 20.72
C LEU A 218 7.26 25.31 20.80
N GLN A 219 6.66 25.54 21.97
CA GLN A 219 5.70 26.64 22.16
C GLN A 219 6.39 28.00 21.98
N ASP A 220 7.58 28.17 22.56
CA ASP A 220 8.36 29.42 22.45
C ASP A 220 8.93 29.65 21.04
N ARG A 221 9.03 28.61 20.21
CA ARG A 221 9.54 28.68 18.82
C ARG A 221 8.62 29.49 17.90
N TRP A 222 7.32 29.51 18.17
CA TRP A 222 6.30 30.05 17.25
C TRP A 222 5.66 31.34 17.79
N THR A 223 5.68 32.38 16.97
CA THR A 223 4.96 33.63 17.25
C THR A 223 3.74 33.75 16.34
N ALA A 224 2.54 33.65 16.91
CA ALA A 224 1.30 33.88 16.19
C ALA A 224 1.17 35.35 15.77
N LEU A 225 0.95 35.58 14.47
CA LEU A 225 0.78 36.91 13.89
C LEU A 225 -0.67 37.38 14.01
N ASN A 226 -0.89 38.69 14.13
CA ASN A 226 -2.20 39.31 14.25
C ASN A 226 -2.63 39.90 12.90
N PRO A 227 -3.61 39.31 12.20
CA PRO A 227 -4.08 39.85 10.93
C PRO A 227 -4.63 41.28 11.08
N SER A 228 -4.09 42.22 10.30
CA SER A 228 -4.68 43.56 10.12
C SER A 228 -5.87 43.55 9.15
N SER A 229 -5.86 42.61 8.20
CA SER A 229 -6.96 42.36 7.27
C SER A 229 -6.98 40.89 6.86
N ALA A 230 -8.17 40.33 6.68
CA ALA A 230 -8.41 39.04 6.05
C ALA A 230 -9.61 39.16 5.11
N THR A 231 -9.44 38.82 3.85
CA THR A 231 -10.47 38.95 2.81
C THR A 231 -10.50 37.72 1.91
N SER A 232 -11.69 37.34 1.44
CA SER A 232 -11.85 36.38 0.35
C SER A 232 -12.08 37.12 -0.97
N ILE A 233 -11.50 36.59 -2.05
CA ILE A 233 -11.70 37.13 -3.40
C ILE A 233 -13.10 36.80 -3.92
N GLU A 234 -13.63 35.61 -3.59
CA GLU A 234 -14.91 35.11 -4.11
C GLU A 234 -16.11 35.32 -3.15
N GLY A 235 -15.90 36.06 -2.06
CA GLY A 235 -16.98 36.61 -1.23
C GLY A 235 -17.33 35.84 0.04
N ALA A 236 -16.47 34.93 0.52
CA ALA A 236 -16.59 34.39 1.87
C ALA A 236 -16.41 35.51 2.93
N SER A 237 -17.18 35.42 4.02
CA SER A 237 -17.04 36.35 5.14
C SER A 237 -15.91 35.90 6.06
N MET A 238 -15.06 36.82 6.49
CA MET A 238 -13.92 36.51 7.37
C MET A 238 -13.93 37.37 8.62
N ARG A 239 -13.60 36.76 9.76
CA ARG A 239 -13.48 37.45 11.05
C ARG A 239 -12.21 37.02 11.76
N VAL A 240 -11.38 38.00 12.15
CA VAL A 240 -10.23 37.79 13.03
C VAL A 240 -10.74 37.60 14.46
N LEU A 241 -10.31 36.54 15.13
CA LEU A 241 -10.67 36.18 16.50
C LEU A 241 -9.62 36.65 17.51
N GLU A 242 -9.95 36.61 18.81
CA GLU A 242 -9.05 37.03 19.89
C GLU A 242 -7.77 36.18 19.99
N ASP A 243 -7.83 34.91 19.58
CA ASP A 243 -6.70 33.99 19.53
C ASP A 243 -5.84 34.15 18.26
N LYS A 244 -6.06 35.24 17.52
CA LYS A 244 -5.41 35.61 16.26
C LYS A 244 -5.71 34.68 15.07
N SER A 245 -6.63 33.73 15.23
CA SER A 245 -7.11 32.94 14.10
C SER A 245 -8.13 33.73 13.25
N VAL A 246 -8.27 33.35 11.98
CA VAL A 246 -9.28 33.87 11.07
C VAL A 246 -10.35 32.78 10.91
N LEU A 247 -11.59 33.13 11.27
CA LEU A 247 -12.76 32.29 11.06
C LEU A 247 -13.50 32.73 9.80
N THR A 248 -13.71 31.80 8.88
CA THR A 248 -14.53 32.02 7.68
C THR A 248 -15.98 31.62 7.92
N SER A 249 -16.91 32.27 7.21
CA SER A 249 -18.35 32.05 7.32
C SER A 249 -19.09 32.59 6.09
N GLY A 250 -20.42 32.50 6.08
CA GLY A 250 -21.24 32.98 4.97
C GLY A 250 -21.08 32.10 3.71
N ALA A 251 -20.97 32.72 2.54
CA ALA A 251 -20.80 32.00 1.28
C ALA A 251 -19.56 31.08 1.32
N ASN A 252 -19.68 29.87 0.79
CA ASN A 252 -18.57 28.95 0.56
C ASN A 252 -18.39 28.77 -0.96
N PRO A 253 -17.60 29.62 -1.63
CA PRO A 253 -17.40 29.55 -3.07
C PRO A 253 -16.80 28.21 -3.51
N GLU A 254 -17.06 27.79 -4.75
CA GLU A 254 -16.51 26.54 -5.28
C GLU A 254 -14.98 26.54 -5.28
N LYS A 255 -14.38 27.67 -5.65
CA LYS A 255 -12.96 27.98 -5.52
C LYS A 255 -12.84 29.34 -4.84
N ASP A 256 -11.79 29.56 -4.05
CA ASP A 256 -11.56 30.85 -3.39
C ASP A 256 -10.08 31.12 -3.14
N VAL A 257 -9.74 32.40 -2.97
CA VAL A 257 -8.42 32.85 -2.55
C VAL A 257 -8.59 33.73 -1.32
N TYR A 258 -7.96 33.33 -0.22
CA TYR A 258 -7.95 34.12 1.00
C TYR A 258 -6.68 34.97 1.02
N GLU A 259 -6.81 36.28 1.24
CA GLU A 259 -5.68 37.19 1.39
C GLU A 259 -5.64 37.75 2.81
N VAL A 260 -4.49 37.60 3.47
CA VAL A 260 -4.29 38.03 4.86
C VAL A 260 -3.04 38.87 4.96
N VAL A 261 -3.13 40.03 5.63
CA VAL A 261 -2.01 40.98 5.78
C VAL A 261 -1.65 41.15 7.26
N PHE A 262 -0.37 41.01 7.57
CA PHE A 262 0.19 41.07 8.91
C PHE A 262 1.10 42.30 9.04
N PRO A 263 0.76 43.26 9.93
CA PRO A 263 1.45 44.54 10.04
C PRO A 263 2.73 44.49 10.90
N GLU A 264 3.05 43.34 11.50
CA GLU A 264 4.19 43.20 12.40
C GLU A 264 5.53 43.45 11.70
N THR A 265 6.46 44.08 12.42
CA THR A 265 7.88 44.10 12.05
C THR A 265 8.50 42.74 12.40
N LEU A 266 8.94 42.03 11.37
CA LEU A 266 9.52 40.70 11.43
C LEU A 266 11.02 40.80 11.15
N ALA A 267 11.81 40.00 11.85
CA ALA A 267 13.24 39.92 11.65
C ALA A 267 13.67 38.46 11.55
N ASN A 268 14.40 38.13 10.48
CA ASN A 268 15.03 36.83 10.27
C ASN A 268 14.05 35.64 10.43
N VAL A 269 12.86 35.74 9.86
CA VAL A 269 11.87 34.65 9.87
C VAL A 269 12.38 33.51 8.98
N GLN A 270 12.58 32.34 9.59
CA GLN A 270 13.09 31.12 8.97
C GLN A 270 11.97 30.18 8.52
N ALA A 271 10.77 30.28 9.09
CA ALA A 271 9.63 29.46 8.70
C ALA A 271 8.30 30.14 9.02
N ILE A 272 7.26 29.75 8.26
CA ILE A 272 5.88 30.16 8.45
C ILE A 272 5.05 28.91 8.72
N ARG A 273 4.27 28.90 9.80
CA ARG A 273 3.32 27.83 10.12
C ARG A 273 1.90 28.26 9.82
N LEU A 274 1.20 27.45 9.04
CA LEU A 274 -0.24 27.50 8.86
C LEU A 274 -0.88 26.44 9.77
N GLU A 275 -1.80 26.84 10.62
CA GLU A 275 -2.64 25.92 11.38
C GLU A 275 -4.05 25.98 10.80
N ALA A 276 -4.62 24.84 10.39
CA ALA A 276 -6.03 24.68 10.11
C ALA A 276 -6.72 24.13 11.37
N LEU A 277 -7.62 24.92 11.93
CA LEU A 277 -8.21 24.68 13.25
C LEU A 277 -9.64 24.16 13.10
N THR A 278 -9.97 23.17 13.91
CA THR A 278 -11.33 22.68 14.10
C THR A 278 -12.21 23.75 14.74
N ASP A 279 -13.49 23.78 14.36
CA ASP A 279 -14.46 24.71 14.92
C ASP A 279 -15.86 24.13 14.83
N GLU A 280 -16.63 24.18 15.92
CA GLU A 280 -17.99 23.63 16.01
C GLU A 280 -18.97 24.25 15.00
N SER A 281 -18.64 25.41 14.42
CA SER A 281 -19.46 26.05 13.39
C SER A 281 -19.39 25.38 12.02
N PHE A 282 -18.43 24.46 11.80
CA PHE A 282 -18.30 23.71 10.55
C PHE A 282 -18.98 22.35 10.63
N VAL A 283 -19.16 21.71 9.46
CA VAL A 283 -19.78 20.38 9.38
C VAL A 283 -19.00 19.41 10.26
N GLU A 284 -19.70 18.81 11.23
CA GLU A 284 -19.11 17.88 12.21
C GLU A 284 -17.90 18.42 12.99
N GLY A 285 -17.71 19.74 13.05
CA GLY A 285 -16.61 20.36 13.80
C GLY A 285 -15.22 20.25 13.16
N GLY A 286 -15.11 19.92 11.87
CA GLY A 286 -13.82 19.72 11.19
C GLY A 286 -13.05 21.01 10.84
N THR A 287 -11.99 20.88 10.04
CA THR A 287 -11.09 21.98 9.63
C THR A 287 -11.51 22.65 8.31
N GLY A 288 -12.23 21.94 7.45
CA GLY A 288 -12.68 22.42 6.15
C GLY A 288 -14.17 22.81 6.11
N ARG A 289 -14.53 23.57 5.07
CA ARG A 289 -15.90 24.08 4.86
C ARG A 289 -16.77 23.22 3.95
N SER A 290 -16.22 22.18 3.34
CA SER A 290 -16.96 21.27 2.48
C SER A 290 -17.96 20.43 3.29
N GLU A 291 -18.87 19.73 2.61
CA GLU A 291 -19.85 18.84 3.24
C GLU A 291 -19.22 17.67 3.99
N ASN A 292 -18.00 17.28 3.64
CA ASN A 292 -17.24 16.25 4.35
C ASN A 292 -16.19 16.85 5.31
N ALA A 293 -16.25 18.15 5.57
CA ALA A 293 -15.34 18.95 6.41
C ALA A 293 -13.83 18.81 6.10
N ASN A 294 -13.50 18.42 4.88
CA ASN A 294 -12.15 18.42 4.34
C ASN A 294 -11.83 19.76 3.65
N PHE A 295 -10.55 20.01 3.39
CA PHE A 295 -10.11 21.12 2.53
C PHE A 295 -9.04 20.64 1.56
N VAL A 296 -8.81 21.41 0.51
CA VAL A 296 -7.68 21.25 -0.39
C VAL A 296 -7.04 22.62 -0.61
N LEU A 297 -5.86 22.82 -0.02
CA LEU A 297 -5.05 24.02 -0.20
C LEU A 297 -4.20 23.83 -1.45
N SER A 298 -4.61 24.44 -2.55
CA SER A 298 -3.90 24.29 -3.83
C SER A 298 -2.59 25.08 -3.84
N GLU A 299 -2.56 26.27 -3.24
CA GLU A 299 -1.33 27.06 -3.12
C GLU A 299 -1.27 27.86 -1.82
N PHE A 300 -0.08 27.91 -1.23
CA PHE A 300 0.29 28.81 -0.15
C PHE A 300 1.32 29.81 -0.66
N GLU A 301 0.88 31.04 -0.97
CA GLU A 301 1.78 32.09 -1.45
C GLU A 301 2.10 33.11 -0.34
N VAL A 302 3.34 33.61 -0.36
CA VAL A 302 3.82 34.65 0.55
C VAL A 302 4.35 35.82 -0.26
N GLU A 303 3.95 37.04 0.11
CA GLU A 303 4.30 38.28 -0.55
C GLU A 303 4.73 39.34 0.48
N LEU A 304 5.66 40.22 0.10
CA LEU A 304 5.99 41.43 0.85
C LEU A 304 5.25 42.62 0.26
N LYS A 305 4.17 43.04 0.92
CA LYS A 305 3.34 44.17 0.51
C LYS A 305 4.00 45.48 0.93
N ASN A 306 4.34 46.32 -0.04
CA ASN A 306 4.90 47.65 0.20
C ASN A 306 3.79 48.71 0.07
N ASP A 307 3.50 49.45 1.14
CA ASP A 307 2.48 50.51 1.14
C ASP A 307 2.81 51.65 0.16
N ALA A 308 4.09 51.89 -0.13
CA ALA A 308 4.53 52.88 -1.11
C ALA A 308 4.36 52.39 -2.57
N GLN A 309 4.22 51.07 -2.78
CA GLN A 309 4.09 50.43 -4.09
C GLN A 309 3.04 49.30 -4.02
N PRO A 310 1.76 49.63 -3.77
CA PRO A 310 0.74 48.64 -3.42
C PRO A 310 0.42 47.64 -4.54
N ASP A 311 0.69 48.02 -5.81
CA ASP A 311 0.46 47.17 -6.99
C ASP A 311 1.66 46.26 -7.32
N GLN A 312 2.80 46.43 -6.63
CA GLN A 312 3.99 45.62 -6.88
C GLN A 312 3.93 44.32 -6.08
N VAL A 313 3.95 43.19 -6.78
CA VAL A 313 4.00 41.87 -6.17
C VAL A 313 5.46 41.49 -5.88
N ASN A 314 5.84 41.47 -4.60
CA ASN A 314 7.14 40.99 -4.16
C ASN A 314 6.98 39.58 -3.56
N LYS A 315 6.96 38.56 -4.41
CA LYS A 315 6.81 37.17 -3.95
C LYS A 315 8.03 36.71 -3.15
N VAL A 316 7.79 35.95 -2.10
CA VAL A 316 8.79 35.18 -1.37
C VAL A 316 8.78 33.76 -1.92
N GLU A 317 9.94 33.29 -2.39
CA GLU A 317 10.11 31.91 -2.87
C GLU A 317 10.14 30.96 -1.67
N LEU A 318 9.21 29.99 -1.65
CA LEU A 318 9.18 28.88 -0.69
C LEU A 318 9.84 27.66 -1.34
N ILE A 319 10.65 26.93 -0.58
CA ILE A 319 11.49 25.83 -1.12
C ILE A 319 11.28 24.50 -0.40
N GLU A 320 10.50 24.48 0.68
CA GLU A 320 10.18 23.28 1.44
C GLU A 320 8.81 23.48 2.08
N ALA A 321 8.02 22.40 2.15
CA ALA A 321 6.79 22.37 2.92
C ALA A 321 6.68 21.02 3.66
N GLN A 322 6.24 21.07 4.91
CA GLN A 322 6.04 19.89 5.77
C GLN A 322 4.70 20.00 6.46
N ALA A 323 4.02 18.88 6.68
CA ALA A 323 2.74 18.84 7.38
C ALA A 323 2.73 17.74 8.43
N ASP A 324 1.85 17.87 9.43
CA ASP A 324 1.59 16.82 10.41
C ASP A 324 0.81 15.63 9.81
N HIS A 325 0.11 15.86 8.70
CA HIS A 325 -0.60 14.85 7.95
C HIS A 325 -0.81 15.30 6.50
N SER A 326 -0.76 14.36 5.56
CA SER A 326 -1.19 14.57 4.17
C SER A 326 -2.06 13.41 3.72
N GLN A 327 -3.19 13.73 3.11
CA GLN A 327 -4.06 12.75 2.48
C GLN A 327 -3.37 12.09 1.28
N GLU A 328 -3.64 10.80 1.04
CA GLU A 328 -3.11 10.08 -0.11
C GLU A 328 -3.45 10.80 -1.43
N GLY A 329 -2.42 11.14 -2.20
CA GLY A 329 -2.53 11.90 -3.45
C GLY A 329 -2.64 13.43 -3.29
N PHE A 330 -2.61 13.96 -2.07
CA PHE A 330 -2.68 15.39 -1.75
C PHE A 330 -1.56 15.80 -0.79
N ASP A 331 -0.33 15.53 -1.22
CA ASP A 331 0.90 15.85 -0.48
C ASP A 331 1.06 17.36 -0.23
N ILE A 332 1.62 17.71 0.93
CA ILE A 332 1.89 19.11 1.31
C ILE A 332 2.80 19.84 0.32
N ALA A 333 3.74 19.15 -0.34
CA ALA A 333 4.60 19.73 -1.35
C ALA A 333 3.80 20.32 -2.53
N ASN A 334 2.61 19.79 -2.81
CA ASN A 334 1.72 20.31 -3.84
C ASN A 334 1.16 21.70 -3.50
N ALA A 335 1.20 22.14 -2.25
CA ALA A 335 0.74 23.48 -1.88
C ALA A 335 1.75 24.60 -2.25
N ILE A 336 2.90 24.26 -2.83
CA ILE A 336 3.91 25.21 -3.31
C ILE A 336 4.48 24.82 -4.69
N ASP A 337 3.79 23.96 -5.44
CA ASP A 337 4.27 23.42 -6.73
C ASP A 337 3.93 24.33 -7.94
N GLY A 338 3.10 25.35 -7.74
CA GLY A 338 2.66 26.27 -8.78
C GLY A 338 1.53 25.73 -9.66
N ASN A 339 0.87 24.62 -9.27
CA ASN A 339 -0.19 23.96 -9.99
C ASN A 339 -1.51 23.95 -9.20
N ALA A 340 -2.44 24.81 -9.63
CA ALA A 340 -3.75 24.95 -8.99
C ALA A 340 -4.65 23.68 -9.00
N GLU A 341 -4.34 22.67 -9.81
CA GLU A 341 -5.11 21.41 -9.88
C GLU A 341 -4.66 20.35 -8.87
N THR A 342 -3.48 20.54 -8.25
CA THR A 342 -2.97 19.76 -7.12
C THR A 342 -3.17 20.55 -5.82
N GLY A 343 -2.77 19.98 -4.68
CA GLY A 343 -2.83 20.67 -3.40
C GLY A 343 -2.67 19.74 -2.20
N TRP A 344 -2.67 20.35 -1.02
CA TRP A 344 -2.61 19.68 0.27
C TRP A 344 -4.01 19.42 0.84
N GLY A 345 -4.28 18.17 1.18
CA GLY A 345 -5.54 17.70 1.79
C GLY A 345 -5.27 16.91 3.06
N VAL A 346 -6.27 16.78 3.93
CA VAL A 346 -6.04 16.32 5.32
C VAL A 346 -6.99 15.22 5.81
N ASP A 347 -7.69 14.55 4.90
CA ASP A 347 -8.68 13.51 5.23
C ASP A 347 -9.71 13.99 6.25
N GLY A 348 -10.16 15.24 6.12
CA GLY A 348 -11.03 15.84 7.14
C GLY A 348 -12.20 14.95 7.51
N TYR A 349 -12.77 14.23 6.54
CA TYR A 349 -13.91 13.30 6.69
C TYR A 349 -13.70 12.15 7.69
N GLU A 350 -12.46 11.73 7.90
CA GLU A 350 -12.07 10.75 8.92
C GLU A 350 -11.41 11.45 10.12
N LEU A 351 -10.56 12.43 9.82
CA LEU A 351 -9.67 13.07 10.77
C LEU A 351 -10.19 14.46 11.16
N ARG A 352 -11.00 14.51 12.22
CA ARG A 352 -11.61 15.72 12.77
C ARG A 352 -10.71 16.41 13.81
N GLU A 353 -9.48 16.70 13.42
CA GLU A 353 -8.44 17.24 14.31
C GLU A 353 -7.82 18.50 13.72
N ASN A 354 -7.17 19.31 14.56
CA ASN A 354 -6.36 20.41 14.07
C ASN A 354 -5.23 19.86 13.20
N ARG A 355 -4.86 20.60 12.15
CA ARG A 355 -3.81 20.25 11.22
C ARG A 355 -2.83 21.40 11.08
N SER A 356 -1.58 21.10 10.77
CA SER A 356 -0.56 22.13 10.62
C SER A 356 0.40 21.84 9.49
N ALA A 357 0.81 22.91 8.81
CA ALA A 357 1.83 22.89 7.79
C ALA A 357 2.87 23.97 8.07
N ILE A 358 4.13 23.67 7.75
CA ILE A 358 5.29 24.53 7.87
C ILE A 358 5.83 24.78 6.48
N PHE A 359 6.05 26.04 6.13
CA PHE A 359 6.61 26.48 4.86
C PHE A 359 7.93 27.22 5.10
N THR A 360 8.95 26.83 4.36
CA THR A 360 10.31 27.36 4.51
C THR A 360 10.65 28.30 3.34
N PRO A 361 10.86 29.60 3.59
CA PRO A 361 11.34 30.52 2.57
C PRO A 361 12.80 30.23 2.21
N LYS A 362 13.15 30.44 0.94
CA LYS A 362 14.53 30.32 0.44
C LYS A 362 15.50 31.27 1.14
N THR A 363 15.01 32.45 1.47
CA THR A 363 15.76 33.51 2.18
C THR A 363 14.96 33.96 3.39
N PRO A 364 15.59 34.16 4.56
CA PRO A 364 14.88 34.60 5.75
C PRO A 364 14.11 35.90 5.50
N ILE A 365 12.85 35.94 5.96
CA ILE A 365 11.98 37.08 5.74
C ILE A 365 12.24 38.14 6.82
N SER A 366 12.37 39.39 6.39
CA SER A 366 12.37 40.55 7.30
C SER A 366 11.46 41.63 6.73
N THR A 367 10.66 42.25 7.60
CA THR A 367 9.78 43.37 7.26
C THR A 367 10.24 44.63 7.98
N GLY A 368 9.67 45.77 7.62
CA GLY A 368 10.08 47.08 8.11
C GLY A 368 8.95 48.08 7.99
N GLU A 369 9.26 49.37 8.19
CA GLU A 369 8.25 50.41 8.06
C GLU A 369 7.63 50.41 6.65
N GLY A 370 6.30 50.26 6.58
CA GLY A 370 5.53 50.23 5.33
C GLY A 370 5.68 48.95 4.49
N ILE A 371 6.39 47.93 4.98
CA ILE A 371 6.51 46.61 4.33
C ILE A 371 5.85 45.58 5.24
N HIS A 372 4.83 44.88 4.74
CA HIS A 372 4.02 43.94 5.51
C HIS A 372 4.07 42.55 4.91
N LEU A 373 3.95 41.52 5.75
CA LEU A 373 3.79 40.15 5.26
C LEU A 373 2.35 39.97 4.77
N LYS A 374 2.18 39.51 3.53
CA LYS A 374 0.89 39.10 2.97
C LYS A 374 0.95 37.60 2.67
N VAL A 375 -0.02 36.86 3.17
CA VAL A 375 -0.20 35.43 2.87
C VAL A 375 -1.45 35.25 2.02
N ARG A 376 -1.37 34.39 1.01
CA ARG A 376 -2.50 34.03 0.15
C ARG A 376 -2.71 32.52 0.21
N LEU A 377 -3.90 32.10 0.62
CA LEU A 377 -4.29 30.69 0.71
C LEU A 377 -5.27 30.43 -0.45
N LYS A 378 -4.82 29.70 -1.47
CA LYS A 378 -5.64 29.37 -2.63
C LYS A 378 -6.29 28.02 -2.45
N HIS A 379 -7.57 27.96 -2.78
CA HIS A 379 -8.37 26.76 -2.77
C HIS A 379 -8.98 26.62 -4.17
N GLU A 380 -8.13 26.30 -5.14
CA GLU A 380 -8.47 26.32 -6.56
C GLU A 380 -8.59 24.91 -7.14
N SER A 381 -8.56 23.88 -6.30
CA SER A 381 -8.68 22.49 -6.72
C SER A 381 -9.99 22.20 -7.45
N LYS A 382 -10.06 21.07 -8.16
CA LYS A 382 -11.30 20.59 -8.79
C LYS A 382 -12.43 20.24 -7.82
N TYR A 383 -12.16 20.17 -6.51
CA TYR A 383 -13.15 19.80 -5.50
C TYR A 383 -13.85 21.04 -4.95
N ALA A 384 -15.06 21.28 -5.43
CA ALA A 384 -15.84 22.47 -5.08
C ALA A 384 -16.01 22.63 -3.55
N GLY A 385 -15.79 23.84 -3.05
CA GLY A 385 -16.07 24.24 -1.67
C GLY A 385 -15.11 23.66 -0.62
N HIS A 386 -14.01 23.01 -1.03
CA HIS A 386 -12.97 22.48 -0.16
C HIS A 386 -12.03 23.58 0.34
N ASN A 387 -12.61 24.63 0.91
CA ASN A 387 -11.88 25.76 1.45
C ASN A 387 -11.58 25.54 2.94
N ILE A 388 -10.45 26.03 3.45
CA ILE A 388 -10.15 26.01 4.88
C ILE A 388 -11.17 26.86 5.64
N GLY A 389 -11.64 26.34 6.79
CA GLY A 389 -12.66 26.97 7.63
C GLY A 389 -12.07 28.00 8.59
N ARG A 390 -11.26 27.56 9.54
CA ARG A 390 -10.58 28.43 10.50
C ARG A 390 -9.08 28.19 10.41
N PHE A 391 -8.30 29.26 10.40
CA PHE A 391 -6.85 29.12 10.31
C PHE A 391 -6.09 30.17 11.10
N ARG A 392 -4.83 29.86 11.43
CA ARG A 392 -3.90 30.77 12.09
C ARG A 392 -2.55 30.71 11.40
N VAL A 393 -1.89 31.86 11.29
CA VAL A 393 -0.53 31.97 10.75
C VAL A 393 0.42 32.37 11.87
N SER A 394 1.49 31.60 12.03
CA SER A 394 2.58 31.87 12.96
C SER A 394 3.91 31.91 12.21
N VAL A 395 4.92 32.55 12.79
CA VAL A 395 6.29 32.58 12.24
C VAL A 395 7.30 32.11 13.26
N SER A 396 8.43 31.61 12.78
CA SER A 396 9.57 31.29 13.62
C SER A 396 10.85 31.93 13.09
N SER A 397 11.64 32.50 13.99
CA SER A 397 13.01 32.95 13.71
C SER A 397 14.06 31.98 14.28
N ASP A 398 13.63 30.79 14.74
CA ASP A 398 14.52 29.75 15.25
C ASP A 398 15.46 29.27 14.13
N PRO A 399 16.79 29.36 14.31
CA PRO A 399 17.76 28.91 13.31
C PRO A 399 17.63 27.44 12.91
N THR A 400 17.03 26.59 13.77
CA THR A 400 16.77 25.18 13.45
C THR A 400 15.70 25.00 12.36
N MET A 401 14.94 26.04 12.04
CA MET A 401 13.98 26.01 10.93
C MET A 401 14.61 26.41 9.58
N ALA A 402 15.86 26.85 9.56
CA ALA A 402 16.56 27.14 8.31
C ALA A 402 16.83 25.85 7.52
N PRO A 403 16.85 25.89 6.18
CA PRO A 403 17.29 24.76 5.37
C PRO A 403 18.80 24.54 5.53
N SER A 404 19.23 23.30 5.34
CA SER A 404 20.65 22.99 5.23
C SER A 404 21.26 23.66 4.00
N SER A 405 22.51 24.09 4.12
CA SER A 405 23.24 24.71 3.00
C SER A 405 24.33 23.80 2.49
N PHE A 406 24.51 23.79 1.17
CA PHE A 406 25.48 22.90 0.55
C PHE A 406 26.75 23.65 0.12
N GLY A 407 27.89 23.02 0.38
CA GLY A 407 29.20 23.45 -0.10
C GLY A 407 29.37 23.25 -1.60
N LYS A 408 30.53 23.68 -2.11
CA LYS A 408 30.93 23.51 -3.51
C LYS A 408 31.24 22.06 -3.83
N TRP A 409 31.03 21.68 -5.09
CA TRP A 409 31.43 20.37 -5.61
C TRP A 409 32.93 20.31 -5.90
N TYR A 410 33.55 19.24 -5.41
CA TYR A 410 34.90 18.80 -5.76
C TYR A 410 34.83 17.44 -6.45
N VAL A 411 35.73 17.19 -7.40
CA VAL A 411 35.82 15.94 -8.15
C VAL A 411 37.26 15.41 -8.14
N SER A 412 37.41 14.10 -8.01
CA SER A 412 38.68 13.38 -8.11
C SER A 412 38.49 12.12 -8.96
N GLY A 413 39.35 11.91 -9.95
CA GLY A 413 39.25 10.84 -10.94
C GLY A 413 39.29 11.37 -12.39
N PRO A 414 39.11 10.49 -13.38
CA PRO A 414 38.76 9.08 -13.26
C PRO A 414 39.92 8.18 -12.80
N PHE A 415 39.64 7.31 -11.83
CA PHE A 415 40.50 6.21 -11.41
C PHE A 415 40.24 4.99 -12.30
N LYS A 416 41.21 4.62 -13.14
CA LYS A 416 41.01 3.58 -14.16
C LYS A 416 40.99 2.19 -13.53
N ALA A 417 40.18 1.30 -14.09
CA ALA A 417 40.17 -0.12 -13.74
C ALA A 417 40.13 -1.00 -14.99
N VAL A 418 40.29 -2.31 -14.80
CA VAL A 418 40.24 -3.31 -15.89
C VAL A 418 38.80 -3.62 -16.32
N ASP A 419 37.84 -3.51 -15.41
CA ASP A 419 36.40 -3.67 -15.62
C ASP A 419 35.63 -2.84 -14.58
N GLY A 420 34.34 -2.59 -14.82
CA GLY A 420 33.51 -1.77 -13.93
C GLY A 420 33.34 -2.38 -12.54
N GLN A 421 33.28 -3.71 -12.46
CA GLN A 421 33.17 -4.44 -11.20
C GLN A 421 34.39 -4.21 -10.30
N THR A 422 35.59 -4.17 -10.89
CA THR A 422 36.85 -3.84 -10.22
C THR A 422 36.87 -2.38 -9.83
N ALA A 423 36.46 -1.46 -10.72
CA ALA A 423 36.33 -0.03 -10.36
C ALA A 423 35.40 0.17 -9.16
N TYR A 424 34.31 -0.59 -9.07
CA TYR A 424 33.37 -0.53 -7.95
C TYR A 424 33.96 -1.08 -6.65
N LYS A 425 34.52 -2.29 -6.69
CA LYS A 425 35.02 -2.99 -5.50
C LYS A 425 36.33 -2.45 -4.95
N THR A 426 37.17 -1.81 -5.78
CA THR A 426 38.43 -1.23 -5.32
C THR A 426 38.15 -0.03 -4.44
N ALA A 427 38.61 -0.07 -3.19
CA ALA A 427 38.63 1.07 -2.29
C ALA A 427 39.81 1.99 -2.64
N TYR A 428 39.55 3.00 -3.47
CA TYR A 428 40.56 4.01 -3.78
C TYR A 428 40.75 4.97 -2.58
N GLU A 429 41.87 5.67 -2.56
CA GLU A 429 42.30 6.52 -1.45
C GLU A 429 41.28 7.59 -1.01
N PRO A 430 40.48 8.21 -1.90
CA PRO A 430 39.40 9.12 -1.49
C PRO A 430 38.36 8.53 -0.53
N GLU A 431 38.21 7.21 -0.46
CA GLU A 431 37.28 6.53 0.46
C GLU A 431 37.77 6.53 1.91
N GLN A 432 39.06 6.73 2.15
CA GLN A 432 39.66 6.64 3.49
C GLN A 432 39.55 7.95 4.27
N SER A 433 39.81 9.07 3.60
CA SER A 433 39.75 10.41 4.20
C SER A 433 39.69 11.47 3.12
N ILE A 434 38.96 12.55 3.38
CA ILE A 434 38.91 13.72 2.50
C ILE A 434 40.00 14.72 2.89
N ASP A 435 41.02 14.82 2.04
CA ASP A 435 42.03 15.88 2.06
C ASP A 435 42.08 16.51 0.66
N LEU A 436 41.59 17.75 0.54
CA LEU A 436 41.47 18.44 -0.74
C LEU A 436 42.83 18.81 -1.37
N GLU A 437 43.91 18.75 -0.60
CA GLU A 437 45.28 19.00 -1.08
C GLU A 437 46.02 17.70 -1.42
N ALA A 438 45.44 16.54 -1.10
CA ALA A 438 46.05 15.25 -1.37
C ALA A 438 46.12 14.95 -2.88
N THR A 439 47.16 14.19 -3.23
CA THR A 439 47.36 13.64 -4.57
C THR A 439 47.37 12.12 -4.52
N TYR A 440 46.76 11.49 -5.51
CA TYR A 440 46.60 10.04 -5.63
C TYR A 440 47.21 9.53 -6.95
N GLU A 441 47.40 8.22 -7.07
CA GLU A 441 48.04 7.58 -8.24
C GLU A 441 49.37 8.23 -8.67
N ASP A 442 50.30 8.42 -7.71
CA ASP A 442 51.60 9.08 -7.93
C ASP A 442 51.50 10.51 -8.49
N GLY A 443 50.46 11.26 -8.08
CA GLY A 443 50.26 12.66 -8.49
C GLY A 443 49.35 12.85 -9.71
N ARG A 444 48.83 11.77 -10.30
CA ARG A 444 47.97 11.83 -11.49
C ARG A 444 46.54 12.26 -11.16
N GLN A 445 46.06 11.96 -9.96
CA GLN A 445 44.72 12.33 -9.50
C GLN A 445 44.82 13.25 -8.29
N LYS A 446 43.87 14.17 -8.17
CA LYS A 446 43.71 15.07 -7.02
C LYS A 446 42.29 15.60 -7.00
N TRP A 447 41.88 16.16 -5.87
CA TRP A 447 40.65 16.93 -5.83
C TRP A 447 40.77 18.20 -6.65
N THR A 448 39.73 18.47 -7.44
CA THR A 448 39.60 19.72 -8.20
C THR A 448 38.20 20.27 -8.00
N LEU A 449 38.09 21.59 -7.98
CA LEU A 449 36.78 22.24 -7.97
C LEU A 449 36.06 21.93 -9.28
N ALA A 450 34.80 21.50 -9.22
CA ALA A 450 34.00 21.25 -10.41
C ALA A 450 33.92 22.54 -11.26
N THR A 451 34.31 22.43 -12.54
CA THR A 451 34.29 23.55 -13.49
C THR A 451 33.76 23.09 -14.86
N PRO A 452 32.55 23.51 -15.28
CA PRO A 452 31.59 24.33 -14.53
C PRO A 452 31.12 23.63 -13.24
N MET A 453 30.61 24.43 -12.29
CA MET A 453 30.04 23.89 -11.06
C MET A 453 28.83 23.03 -11.40
N TYR A 454 28.74 21.83 -10.83
CA TYR A 454 27.55 20.99 -10.99
C TYR A 454 26.35 21.64 -10.28
N GLU A 455 25.21 21.64 -10.97
CA GLU A 455 23.93 22.15 -10.47
C GLU A 455 23.07 20.97 -10.00
N ASP A 456 22.54 21.05 -8.78
CA ASP A 456 21.64 20.02 -8.25
C ASP A 456 20.34 19.98 -9.07
N GLY A 457 19.71 18.80 -9.18
CA GLY A 457 18.54 18.59 -10.03
C GLY A 457 18.84 18.44 -11.53
N LYS A 458 20.13 18.40 -11.93
CA LYS A 458 20.56 18.17 -13.33
C LYS A 458 21.47 16.95 -13.45
N ILE A 459 21.47 16.36 -14.65
CA ILE A 459 22.38 15.28 -15.04
C ILE A 459 23.70 15.88 -15.49
N HIS A 460 24.81 15.39 -14.95
CA HIS A 460 26.15 15.85 -15.28
C HIS A 460 27.00 14.72 -15.87
N PRO A 461 27.58 14.89 -17.06
CA PRO A 461 28.49 13.91 -17.63
C PRO A 461 29.83 13.89 -16.89
N LEU A 462 30.41 12.71 -16.75
CA LEU A 462 31.75 12.47 -16.22
C LEU A 462 32.67 11.96 -17.35
N SER A 463 33.98 11.93 -17.10
CA SER A 463 34.98 11.49 -18.09
C SER A 463 35.63 10.17 -17.69
N GLY A 464 35.91 9.29 -18.65
CA GLY A 464 36.58 8.00 -18.47
C GLY A 464 35.79 6.81 -19.02
N ASP A 465 36.49 5.80 -19.56
CA ASP A 465 35.86 4.62 -20.18
C ASP A 465 35.42 3.59 -19.12
N VAL A 466 36.36 2.99 -18.41
CA VAL A 466 36.09 2.06 -17.29
C VAL A 466 36.82 2.59 -16.07
N ALA A 467 36.07 3.24 -15.19
CA ALA A 467 36.67 4.01 -14.11
C ALA A 467 35.69 4.31 -12.96
N ALA A 468 36.26 4.70 -11.82
CA ALA A 468 35.54 5.33 -10.72
C ALA A 468 35.88 6.83 -10.62
N THR A 469 34.90 7.65 -10.28
CA THR A 469 35.05 9.09 -10.04
C THR A 469 34.40 9.42 -8.72
N TYR A 470 35.11 10.18 -7.90
CA TYR A 470 34.64 10.64 -6.60
C TYR A 470 34.18 12.08 -6.67
N LEU A 471 33.03 12.34 -6.05
CA LEU A 471 32.38 13.64 -5.94
C LEU A 471 32.24 13.96 -4.46
N TYR A 472 32.69 15.13 -4.05
CA TYR A 472 32.69 15.56 -2.65
C TYR A 472 32.09 16.94 -2.50
N ARG A 473 31.31 17.12 -1.44
CA ARG A 473 30.91 18.44 -0.92
C ARG A 473 30.59 18.35 0.56
N THR A 474 30.44 19.51 1.21
CA THR A 474 29.94 19.59 2.58
C THR A 474 28.45 19.94 2.61
N ILE A 475 27.77 19.54 3.68
CA ILE A 475 26.40 19.95 4.00
C ILE A 475 26.44 20.57 5.40
N GLN A 476 26.09 21.85 5.50
CA GLN A 476 25.99 22.55 6.77
C GLN A 476 24.55 22.46 7.27
N SER A 477 24.33 21.66 8.33
CA SER A 477 23.03 21.46 8.96
C SER A 477 22.86 22.35 10.21
N PRO A 478 21.70 22.99 10.42
CA PRO A 478 21.42 23.77 11.63
C PRO A 478 21.12 22.93 12.89
N SER A 479 20.67 21.69 12.71
CA SER A 479 20.34 20.74 13.78
C SER A 479 20.69 19.30 13.38
N ASP A 480 20.57 18.37 14.31
CA ASP A 480 20.52 16.95 13.96
C ASP A 480 19.18 16.70 13.25
N ARG A 481 19.21 16.19 12.01
CA ARG A 481 18.00 16.02 11.18
C ARG A 481 18.21 15.00 10.07
N SER A 482 17.11 14.52 9.49
CA SER A 482 17.13 13.68 8.31
C SER A 482 16.98 14.50 7.02
N MET A 483 17.62 14.03 5.95
CA MET A 483 17.49 14.57 4.60
C MET A 483 17.45 13.41 3.60
N LYS A 484 16.51 13.45 2.66
CA LYS A 484 16.42 12.49 1.56
C LYS A 484 17.04 13.08 0.32
N LEU A 485 17.92 12.32 -0.31
CA LEU A 485 18.53 12.64 -1.60
C LEU A 485 17.94 11.78 -2.70
N SER A 486 17.86 12.34 -3.90
CA SER A 486 17.67 11.59 -5.14
C SER A 486 19.00 11.50 -5.87
N VAL A 487 19.53 10.28 -6.01
CA VAL A 487 20.86 10.03 -6.58
C VAL A 487 20.72 9.15 -7.82
N GLY A 488 21.40 9.51 -8.90
CA GLY A 488 21.44 8.71 -10.13
C GLY A 488 22.87 8.49 -10.61
N SER A 489 23.09 7.37 -11.30
CA SER A 489 24.39 7.02 -11.87
C SER A 489 24.25 6.32 -13.22
N ASN A 490 25.28 6.48 -14.04
CA ASN A 490 25.55 5.60 -15.17
C ASN A 490 27.01 5.15 -15.04
N ASP A 491 27.29 4.00 -14.42
CA ASP A 491 26.39 2.89 -14.09
C ASP A 491 26.05 2.80 -12.59
N ALA A 492 27.05 2.57 -11.74
CA ALA A 492 26.85 2.25 -10.33
C ALA A 492 27.21 3.41 -9.39
N VAL A 493 26.68 3.39 -8.16
CA VAL A 493 26.91 4.45 -7.15
C VAL A 493 27.14 3.91 -5.74
N LYS A 494 27.94 4.66 -4.98
CA LYS A 494 28.11 4.46 -3.54
C LYS A 494 28.22 5.81 -2.85
N VAL A 495 27.59 5.97 -1.69
CA VAL A 495 27.50 7.24 -0.97
C VAL A 495 27.96 7.05 0.48
N TRP A 496 28.75 8.01 0.96
CA TRP A 496 29.18 8.09 2.35
C TRP A 496 28.75 9.42 2.96
N LEU A 497 28.35 9.37 4.22
CA LEU A 497 28.13 10.52 5.08
C LEU A 497 29.08 10.43 6.27
N ASN A 498 29.91 11.46 6.47
CA ASN A 498 30.88 11.54 7.57
C ASN A 498 31.78 10.28 7.67
N GLY A 499 32.16 9.71 6.51
CA GLY A 499 33.01 8.52 6.41
C GLY A 499 32.27 7.17 6.52
N HIS A 500 30.96 7.18 6.80
CA HIS A 500 30.15 5.97 6.88
C HIS A 500 29.37 5.75 5.59
N VAL A 501 29.38 4.52 5.05
CA VAL A 501 28.57 4.16 3.87
C VAL A 501 27.10 4.26 4.25
N VAL A 502 26.34 5.06 3.51
CA VAL A 502 24.88 5.22 3.67
C VAL A 502 24.10 4.68 2.48
N HIS A 503 24.78 4.39 1.36
CA HIS A 503 24.18 3.76 0.20
C HIS A 503 25.25 3.02 -0.61
N ASP A 504 24.96 1.81 -1.07
CA ASP A 504 25.86 0.90 -1.79
C ASP A 504 25.05 0.16 -2.86
N ASN A 505 25.08 0.66 -4.10
CA ASN A 505 24.29 0.12 -5.20
C ASN A 505 25.14 -0.17 -6.45
N ASP A 506 25.50 -1.44 -6.62
CA ASP A 506 26.31 -1.96 -7.72
C ASP A 506 25.43 -2.52 -8.85
N VAL A 507 24.79 -1.63 -9.58
CA VAL A 507 23.86 -1.99 -10.67
C VAL A 507 24.28 -1.29 -11.97
N GLN A 508 24.28 -2.03 -13.06
CA GLN A 508 24.47 -1.48 -14.40
C GLN A 508 23.17 -0.86 -14.91
N ARG A 509 23.15 0.45 -15.16
CA ARG A 509 21.92 1.22 -15.47
C ARG A 509 22.25 2.57 -16.10
N GLY A 510 21.27 3.15 -16.80
CA GLY A 510 21.30 4.55 -17.17
C GLY A 510 20.94 5.47 -16.00
N VAL A 511 21.43 6.71 -16.04
CA VAL A 511 21.17 7.74 -15.02
C VAL A 511 19.68 8.12 -14.90
N ASP A 512 18.91 7.90 -15.96
CA ASP A 512 17.46 8.15 -16.02
C ASP A 512 16.61 6.89 -15.81
N ASP A 513 17.20 5.70 -15.85
CA ASP A 513 16.45 4.44 -15.73
C ASP A 513 15.94 4.24 -14.29
N GLN A 514 16.74 4.68 -13.31
CA GLN A 514 16.41 4.58 -11.89
C GLN A 514 17.19 5.62 -11.08
N ARG A 515 16.50 6.29 -10.15
CA ARG A 515 17.12 7.12 -9.11
C ARG A 515 16.97 6.43 -7.76
N ASP A 516 18.04 6.39 -6.99
CA ASP A 516 18.02 5.92 -5.62
C ASP A 516 17.54 7.03 -4.69
N GLU A 517 16.73 6.64 -3.72
CA GLU A 517 16.45 7.47 -2.55
C GLU A 517 17.46 7.14 -1.45
N VAL A 518 18.26 8.13 -1.06
CA VAL A 518 19.29 7.97 -0.03
C VAL A 518 18.95 8.85 1.16
N VAL A 519 18.70 8.22 2.31
CA VAL A 519 18.43 8.94 3.57
C VAL A 519 19.76 9.25 4.27
N LEU A 520 19.98 10.53 4.53
CA LEU A 520 21.10 11.06 5.30
C LEU A 520 20.62 11.46 6.69
N ASN A 521 21.32 10.98 7.73
CA ASN A 521 21.14 11.45 9.10
C ASN A 521 22.24 12.48 9.41
N LEU A 522 21.94 13.75 9.20
CA LEU A 522 22.87 14.86 9.37
C LEU A 522 23.07 15.16 10.85
N SER A 523 24.31 15.44 11.24
CA SER A 523 24.63 16.06 12.53
C SER A 523 24.59 17.59 12.39
N LYS A 524 24.23 18.29 13.47
CA LYS A 524 24.37 19.74 13.56
C LYS A 524 25.81 20.14 13.27
N GLY A 525 25.99 21.09 12.35
CA GLY A 525 27.32 21.49 11.92
C GLY A 525 27.60 21.06 10.48
N GLU A 526 28.89 20.95 10.17
CA GLU A 526 29.37 20.51 8.87
C GLU A 526 29.31 18.98 8.78
N ASN A 527 28.76 18.47 7.68
CA ASN A 527 28.73 17.06 7.32
C ASN A 527 29.47 16.87 6.00
N GLN A 528 30.24 15.79 5.88
CA GLN A 528 30.99 15.43 4.69
C GLN A 528 30.19 14.43 3.85
N LEU A 529 29.85 14.82 2.62
CA LEU A 529 29.19 13.95 1.65
C LEU A 529 30.20 13.54 0.57
N LEU A 530 30.42 12.23 0.44
CA LEU A 530 31.24 11.65 -0.61
C LEU A 530 30.37 10.71 -1.45
N MET A 531 30.52 10.78 -2.77
CA MET A 531 29.86 9.88 -3.70
C MET A 531 30.89 9.31 -4.68
N LYS A 532 30.82 8.01 -4.92
CA LYS A 532 31.57 7.30 -5.94
C LYS A 532 30.61 6.91 -7.05
N VAL A 533 30.91 7.31 -8.27
CA VAL A 533 30.17 6.92 -9.47
C VAL A 533 31.11 6.07 -10.31
N VAL A 534 30.60 5.00 -10.91
CA VAL A 534 31.43 4.02 -11.64
C VAL A 534 30.88 3.79 -13.03
N ASN A 535 31.73 3.91 -14.05
CA ASN A 535 31.43 3.57 -15.44
C ASN A 535 31.89 2.14 -15.77
N TYR A 536 31.01 1.33 -16.36
CA TYR A 536 31.34 -0.02 -16.83
C TYR A 536 31.81 -0.06 -18.29
N GLY A 537 31.85 1.06 -19.00
CA GLY A 537 32.34 1.16 -20.37
C GLY A 537 31.44 1.92 -21.34
N ASN A 538 30.36 2.56 -20.85
CA ASN A 538 29.36 3.24 -21.65
C ASN A 538 29.29 4.74 -21.28
N GLN A 539 28.10 5.35 -21.37
CA GLN A 539 27.90 6.74 -20.98
C GLN A 539 28.20 6.91 -19.49
N TYR A 540 28.96 7.94 -19.14
CA TYR A 540 29.34 8.20 -17.76
C TYR A 540 28.66 9.45 -17.25
N ALA A 541 27.78 9.35 -16.26
CA ALA A 541 27.06 10.49 -15.73
C ALA A 541 26.58 10.25 -14.29
N PHE A 542 26.23 11.34 -13.63
CA PHE A 542 25.56 11.29 -12.34
C PHE A 542 24.42 12.31 -12.26
N PHE A 543 23.50 12.05 -11.34
CA PHE A 543 22.44 12.96 -10.93
C PHE A 543 22.47 13.08 -9.40
N PHE A 544 22.23 14.28 -8.91
CA PHE A 544 22.12 14.56 -7.48
C PHE A 544 21.06 15.63 -7.27
N ASP A 545 20.13 15.38 -6.36
CA ASP A 545 19.18 16.39 -5.91
C ASP A 545 18.77 16.17 -4.45
N LYS A 546 18.41 17.26 -3.77
CA LYS A 546 17.77 17.18 -2.45
C LYS A 546 16.28 16.94 -2.69
N ALA A 547 15.82 15.74 -2.36
CA ALA A 547 14.41 15.39 -2.53
C ALA A 547 13.54 15.95 -1.40
N GLU A 548 14.02 15.86 -0.16
CA GLU A 548 13.26 16.25 1.03
C GLU A 548 14.22 16.57 2.18
N GLU A 549 13.86 17.51 3.04
CA GLU A 549 14.60 17.77 4.28
C GLU A 549 13.64 18.04 5.45
N GLN A 550 13.82 17.27 6.53
CA GLN A 550 13.12 17.51 7.77
C GLN A 550 13.59 18.84 8.38
N MET A 551 12.66 19.76 8.66
CA MET A 551 12.96 21.02 9.35
C MET A 551 12.76 20.87 10.85
N GLY A 552 13.42 21.71 11.63
CA GLY A 552 13.38 21.63 13.09
C GLY A 552 14.32 20.57 13.66
N GLU A 553 14.03 20.12 14.88
CA GLU A 553 14.87 19.14 15.60
C GLU A 553 14.24 17.75 15.60
N TYR A 554 12.91 17.68 15.44
CA TYR A 554 12.15 16.44 15.42
C TYR A 554 11.22 16.43 14.21
N PRO A 555 10.72 15.25 13.78
CA PRO A 555 9.71 15.17 12.73
C PRO A 555 8.49 16.04 13.05
N THR A 556 7.87 16.64 12.02
CA THR A 556 6.78 17.62 12.17
C THR A 556 5.58 17.02 12.93
N GLU A 557 5.30 15.74 12.74
CA GLU A 557 4.24 15.00 13.43
C GLU A 557 4.52 14.92 14.93
N ILE A 558 5.78 14.65 15.31
CA ILE A 558 6.22 14.56 16.71
C ILE A 558 6.19 15.94 17.37
N GLU A 559 6.70 16.97 16.68
CA GLU A 559 6.64 18.34 17.19
C GLU A 559 5.19 18.80 17.40
N THR A 560 4.30 18.48 16.47
CA THR A 560 2.87 18.81 16.56
C THR A 560 2.24 18.18 17.81
N ILE A 561 2.45 16.89 18.06
CA ILE A 561 1.93 16.23 19.27
C ILE A 561 2.51 16.85 20.54
N LEU A 562 3.80 17.19 20.55
CA LEU A 562 4.45 17.81 21.71
C LEU A 562 3.94 19.23 21.99
N THR A 563 3.37 19.94 21.01
CA THR A 563 2.73 21.24 21.25
C THR A 563 1.35 21.12 21.90
N LEU A 564 0.70 19.95 21.84
CA LEU A 564 -0.56 19.68 22.53
C LEU A 564 -0.32 19.47 24.03
N ALA A 565 -1.29 19.91 24.85
CA ALA A 565 -1.34 19.57 26.27
C ALA A 565 -1.43 18.04 26.43
N LYS A 566 -0.81 17.49 27.48
CA LYS A 566 -0.69 16.03 27.67
C LYS A 566 -2.06 15.35 27.76
N GLU A 567 -3.02 16.03 28.37
CA GLU A 567 -4.42 15.62 28.53
C GLU A 567 -5.22 15.61 27.23
N ASP A 568 -4.82 16.40 26.24
CA ASP A 568 -5.53 16.56 24.97
C ASP A 568 -5.03 15.56 23.89
N ARG A 569 -3.97 14.81 24.18
CA ARG A 569 -3.40 13.83 23.24
C ARG A 569 -4.24 12.57 23.16
N SER A 570 -4.50 12.10 21.95
CA SER A 570 -5.15 10.80 21.70
C SER A 570 -4.25 9.62 22.09
N GLU A 571 -4.82 8.42 22.23
CA GLU A 571 -4.02 7.22 22.51
C GLU A 571 -3.01 6.91 21.40
N GLY A 572 -3.39 7.13 20.13
CA GLY A 572 -2.48 6.97 18.99
C GLY A 572 -1.31 7.95 19.05
N GLN A 573 -1.56 9.21 19.42
CA GLN A 573 -0.51 10.23 19.59
C GLN A 573 0.45 9.89 20.74
N LYS A 574 -0.08 9.35 21.86
CA LYS A 574 0.75 8.87 22.98
C LYS A 574 1.63 7.70 22.56
N GLU A 575 1.08 6.76 21.79
CA GLU A 575 1.83 5.65 21.22
C GLU A 575 2.92 6.13 20.25
N GLN A 576 2.61 7.06 19.36
CA GLN A 576 3.60 7.65 18.43
C GLN A 576 4.78 8.29 19.17
N LEU A 577 4.51 9.10 20.20
CA LEU A 577 5.57 9.69 21.03
C LEU A 577 6.39 8.62 21.76
N ARG A 578 5.74 7.62 22.35
CA ARG A 578 6.41 6.51 23.04
C ARG A 578 7.34 5.77 22.07
N ASN A 579 6.83 5.39 20.91
CA ASN A 579 7.58 4.65 19.90
C ASN A 579 8.75 5.48 19.37
N PHE A 580 8.55 6.77 19.08
CA PHE A 580 9.61 7.69 18.67
C PHE A 580 10.72 7.80 19.74
N TYR A 581 10.33 8.00 21.00
CA TYR A 581 11.27 8.14 22.09
C TYR A 581 12.07 6.84 22.32
N ARG A 582 11.39 5.68 22.29
CA ARG A 582 12.02 4.36 22.46
C ARG A 582 12.94 4.00 21.29
N GLN A 583 12.53 4.28 20.05
CA GLN A 583 13.37 4.10 18.86
C GLN A 583 14.70 4.86 18.99
N THR A 584 14.64 6.09 19.51
CA THR A 584 15.84 6.93 19.67
C THR A 584 16.70 6.49 20.86
N ASN A 585 16.08 6.09 21.97
CA ASN A 585 16.77 5.96 23.27
C ASN A 585 16.96 4.54 23.80
N SER A 586 16.38 3.50 23.18
CA SER A 586 16.53 2.10 23.60
C SER A 586 17.04 1.20 22.46
N PRO A 587 18.31 0.74 22.52
CA PRO A 587 18.83 -0.30 21.64
C PRO A 587 18.02 -1.61 21.71
N GLU A 588 17.58 -2.01 22.90
CA GLU A 588 16.82 -3.24 23.13
C GLU A 588 15.44 -3.18 22.44
N TRP A 589 14.73 -2.06 22.57
CA TRP A 589 13.44 -1.87 21.91
C TRP A 589 13.59 -1.87 20.38
N ARG A 590 14.67 -1.26 19.85
CA ARG A 590 14.98 -1.31 18.41
C ARG A 590 15.22 -2.73 17.91
N GLU A 591 15.96 -3.54 18.66
CA GLU A 591 16.20 -4.93 18.32
C GLU A 591 14.89 -5.72 18.28
N GLN A 592 14.03 -5.57 19.30
CA GLN A 592 12.71 -6.21 19.35
C GLN A 592 11.80 -5.74 18.20
N LYS A 593 11.85 -4.45 17.86
CA LYS A 593 11.07 -3.88 16.74
C LYS A 593 11.54 -4.45 15.40
N GLN A 594 12.85 -4.63 15.21
CA GLN A 594 13.39 -5.30 14.02
C GLN A 594 12.98 -6.78 13.98
N GLN A 595 13.05 -7.49 15.10
CA GLN A 595 12.60 -8.89 15.19
C GLN A 595 11.13 -9.04 14.81
N LEU A 596 10.28 -8.11 15.24
CA LEU A 596 8.86 -8.08 14.85
C LEU A 596 8.71 -7.92 13.33
N ALA A 597 9.40 -6.94 12.72
CA ALA A 597 9.34 -6.71 11.29
C ALA A 597 9.82 -7.92 10.48
N ASP A 598 10.93 -8.55 10.89
CA ASP A 598 11.46 -9.76 10.27
C ASP A 598 10.46 -10.92 10.34
N LEU A 599 9.75 -11.04 11.46
CA LEU A 599 8.78 -12.10 11.69
C LEU A 599 7.51 -11.88 10.87
N GLU A 600 7.01 -10.65 10.81
CA GLU A 600 5.88 -10.26 9.95
C GLU A 600 6.20 -10.52 8.47
N GLN A 601 7.43 -10.20 8.03
CA GLN A 601 7.88 -10.49 6.67
C GLN A 601 7.96 -12.00 6.40
N LYS A 602 8.58 -12.78 7.31
CA LYS A 602 8.64 -14.25 7.19
C LYS A 602 7.26 -14.89 7.14
N ARG A 603 6.32 -14.40 7.96
CA ARG A 603 4.92 -14.85 7.96
C ARG A 603 4.26 -14.55 6.62
N LYS A 604 4.44 -13.35 6.07
CA LYS A 604 3.90 -12.95 4.77
C LYS A 604 4.45 -13.81 3.63
N GLU A 605 5.77 -13.96 3.55
CA GLU A 605 6.43 -14.82 2.54
C GLU A 605 5.96 -16.27 2.63
N PHE A 606 5.83 -16.79 3.86
CA PHE A 606 5.32 -18.13 4.09
C PHE A 606 3.86 -18.25 3.65
N ASP A 607 3.00 -17.29 3.99
CA ASP A 607 1.61 -17.27 3.57
C ASP A 607 1.47 -17.20 2.04
N GLU A 608 2.29 -16.40 1.36
CA GLU A 608 2.33 -16.33 -0.12
C GLU A 608 2.80 -17.63 -0.77
N SER A 609 3.63 -18.43 -0.08
CA SER A 609 4.06 -19.75 -0.57
C SER A 609 2.98 -20.84 -0.49
N ILE A 610 1.88 -20.58 0.24
CA ILE A 610 0.79 -21.55 0.40
C ILE A 610 0.03 -21.67 -0.93
N PRO A 611 -0.13 -22.89 -1.46
CA PRO A 611 -0.83 -23.10 -2.72
C PRO A 611 -2.30 -22.78 -2.59
N THR A 612 -2.90 -22.37 -3.70
CA THR A 612 -4.35 -22.22 -3.81
C THR A 612 -5.00 -23.48 -4.39
N THR A 613 -6.30 -23.61 -4.20
CA THR A 613 -7.13 -24.60 -4.89
C THR A 613 -8.48 -23.99 -5.28
N MET A 614 -9.06 -24.45 -6.39
CA MET A 614 -10.35 -23.94 -6.86
C MET A 614 -11.48 -24.52 -6.01
N VAL A 615 -12.44 -23.68 -5.66
CA VAL A 615 -13.59 -24.05 -4.83
C VAL A 615 -14.87 -23.45 -5.38
N MET A 616 -16.01 -23.80 -4.82
CA MET A 616 -17.23 -23.01 -4.99
C MET A 616 -17.23 -21.86 -3.97
N SER A 617 -17.75 -20.70 -4.40
CA SER A 617 -18.02 -19.56 -3.53
C SER A 617 -19.18 -18.80 -4.15
N GLU A 618 -20.32 -18.81 -3.46
CA GLU A 618 -21.53 -18.13 -3.90
C GLU A 618 -21.32 -16.61 -4.02
N MET A 619 -21.92 -16.01 -5.04
CA MET A 619 -22.08 -14.57 -5.15
C MET A 619 -23.11 -14.08 -4.15
N SER A 620 -22.95 -12.83 -3.67
CA SER A 620 -23.97 -12.18 -2.83
C SER A 620 -25.32 -12.07 -3.54
N GLU A 621 -25.29 -11.91 -4.86
CA GLU A 621 -26.45 -11.95 -5.75
C GLU A 621 -26.21 -13.00 -6.84
N PRO A 622 -26.96 -14.13 -6.84
CA PRO A 622 -26.85 -15.14 -7.88
C PRO A 622 -27.24 -14.61 -9.25
N ARG A 623 -26.66 -15.17 -10.32
CA ARG A 623 -27.02 -14.81 -11.69
C ARG A 623 -28.39 -15.36 -12.06
N GLU A 624 -29.15 -14.58 -12.84
CA GLU A 624 -30.37 -15.07 -13.46
C GLU A 624 -30.04 -16.26 -14.39
N THR A 625 -30.79 -17.35 -14.27
CA THR A 625 -30.65 -18.53 -15.13
C THR A 625 -31.75 -18.54 -16.17
N HIS A 626 -31.36 -18.60 -17.44
CA HIS A 626 -32.29 -18.69 -18.56
C HIS A 626 -32.33 -20.11 -19.12
N PHE A 627 -33.51 -20.51 -19.58
CA PHE A 627 -33.63 -21.55 -20.58
C PHE A 627 -32.91 -21.09 -21.86
N LEU A 628 -32.03 -21.91 -22.44
CA LEU A 628 -31.34 -21.56 -23.67
C LEU A 628 -31.91 -22.32 -24.88
N VAL A 629 -32.33 -21.57 -25.90
CA VAL A 629 -32.92 -22.15 -27.12
C VAL A 629 -31.86 -23.00 -27.82
N ARG A 630 -32.12 -24.31 -27.93
CA ARG A 630 -31.16 -25.31 -28.44
C ARG A 630 -29.78 -25.26 -27.77
N GLY A 631 -29.72 -24.81 -26.51
CA GLY A 631 -28.48 -24.71 -25.74
C GLY A 631 -27.48 -23.67 -26.23
N GLN A 632 -27.93 -22.69 -27.01
CA GLN A 632 -27.10 -21.58 -27.48
C GLN A 632 -27.03 -20.48 -26.41
N TYR A 633 -25.82 -20.14 -25.96
CA TYR A 633 -25.59 -19.16 -24.89
C TYR A 633 -26.11 -17.75 -25.25
N ASP A 634 -26.14 -17.41 -26.54
CA ASP A 634 -26.59 -16.14 -27.09
C ASP A 634 -28.09 -16.10 -27.43
N GLN A 635 -28.85 -17.17 -27.12
CA GLN A 635 -30.29 -17.25 -27.33
C GLN A 635 -31.04 -17.57 -26.02
N PRO A 636 -31.01 -16.65 -25.03
CA PRO A 636 -31.78 -16.80 -23.80
C PRO A 636 -33.28 -16.71 -24.07
N GLY A 637 -34.02 -17.65 -23.49
CA GLY A 637 -35.47 -17.65 -23.37
C GLY A 637 -35.91 -17.32 -21.95
N ASP A 638 -37.00 -17.94 -21.52
CA ASP A 638 -37.60 -17.69 -20.22
C ASP A 638 -36.63 -17.92 -19.06
N VAL A 639 -36.75 -17.08 -18.03
CA VAL A 639 -36.06 -17.27 -16.75
C VAL A 639 -36.58 -18.55 -16.10
N VAL A 640 -35.65 -19.33 -15.54
CA VAL A 640 -35.95 -20.54 -14.77
C VAL A 640 -35.32 -20.45 -13.39
N HIS A 641 -35.96 -21.12 -12.44
CA HIS A 641 -35.48 -21.20 -11.06
C HIS A 641 -35.12 -22.64 -10.72
N ALA A 642 -34.22 -22.79 -9.75
CA ALA A 642 -33.74 -24.07 -9.27
C ALA A 642 -34.89 -24.99 -8.84
N ALA A 643 -34.96 -26.18 -9.46
CA ALA A 643 -36.00 -27.17 -9.19
C ALA A 643 -35.54 -28.58 -9.59
N ILE A 644 -36.18 -29.59 -9.01
CA ILE A 644 -35.96 -31.00 -9.30
C ILE A 644 -36.95 -31.44 -10.41
N PRO A 645 -36.53 -32.25 -11.39
CA PRO A 645 -37.43 -32.77 -12.42
C PRO A 645 -38.62 -33.52 -11.84
N ALA A 646 -39.79 -33.37 -12.47
CA ALA A 646 -41.06 -33.87 -11.97
C ALA A 646 -41.14 -35.41 -11.88
N VAL A 647 -40.23 -36.13 -12.54
CA VAL A 647 -40.11 -37.59 -12.40
C VAL A 647 -39.58 -38.01 -11.01
N PHE A 648 -38.86 -37.13 -10.31
CA PHE A 648 -38.34 -37.41 -8.96
C PHE A 648 -39.17 -36.74 -7.85
N PRO A 649 -39.01 -37.16 -6.59
CA PRO A 649 -39.60 -36.45 -5.46
C PRO A 649 -39.14 -34.99 -5.43
N ALA A 650 -40.08 -34.07 -5.23
CA ALA A 650 -39.78 -32.64 -5.12
C ALA A 650 -38.90 -32.34 -3.90
N LEU A 651 -38.25 -31.17 -3.89
CA LEU A 651 -37.58 -30.68 -2.68
C LEU A 651 -38.62 -30.53 -1.54
N PRO A 652 -38.27 -30.92 -0.30
CA PRO A 652 -39.12 -30.67 0.85
C PRO A 652 -39.45 -29.17 1.00
N GLU A 653 -40.68 -28.82 1.41
CA GLU A 653 -41.17 -27.43 1.46
C GLU A 653 -40.31 -26.44 2.28
N LYS A 654 -39.48 -26.94 3.20
CA LYS A 654 -38.60 -26.12 4.07
C LYS A 654 -37.14 -26.08 3.62
N THR A 655 -36.83 -26.66 2.46
CA THR A 655 -35.47 -26.71 1.92
C THR A 655 -35.28 -25.57 0.94
N GLU A 656 -34.26 -24.75 1.16
CA GLU A 656 -33.89 -23.72 0.19
C GLU A 656 -33.44 -24.37 -1.13
N PRO A 657 -33.91 -23.86 -2.29
CA PRO A 657 -33.55 -24.41 -3.59
C PRO A 657 -32.15 -23.93 -4.04
N ASN A 658 -31.12 -24.25 -3.25
CA ASN A 658 -29.71 -23.99 -3.51
C ASN A 658 -28.89 -25.30 -3.54
N ARG A 659 -27.56 -25.22 -3.77
CA ARG A 659 -26.71 -26.43 -3.83
C ARG A 659 -26.79 -27.28 -2.56
N LEU A 660 -26.91 -26.66 -1.39
CA LEU A 660 -27.01 -27.39 -0.13
C LEU A 660 -28.34 -28.16 -0.05
N GLY A 661 -29.44 -27.54 -0.48
CA GLY A 661 -30.73 -28.20 -0.59
C GLY A 661 -30.71 -29.38 -1.56
N LEU A 662 -30.09 -29.21 -2.74
CA LEU A 662 -29.89 -30.26 -3.72
C LEU A 662 -29.04 -31.42 -3.16
N ALA A 663 -27.92 -31.11 -2.51
CA ALA A 663 -27.01 -32.11 -1.98
C ALA A 663 -27.67 -32.97 -0.88
N LYS A 664 -28.42 -32.34 0.03
CA LYS A 664 -29.19 -33.04 1.07
C LYS A 664 -30.31 -33.88 0.47
N TRP A 665 -30.94 -33.42 -0.60
CA TRP A 665 -31.99 -34.16 -1.30
C TRP A 665 -31.45 -35.44 -1.95
N LEU A 666 -30.27 -35.41 -2.58
CA LEU A 666 -29.65 -36.57 -3.24
C LEU A 666 -29.40 -37.76 -2.29
N VAL A 667 -29.20 -37.49 -1.00
CA VAL A 667 -28.88 -38.50 0.03
C VAL A 667 -29.98 -38.66 1.07
N SER A 668 -31.16 -38.11 0.81
CA SER A 668 -32.30 -38.24 1.73
C SER A 668 -32.88 -39.66 1.72
N ASP A 669 -33.30 -40.14 2.90
CA ASP A 669 -33.87 -41.50 3.11
C ASP A 669 -35.31 -41.67 2.53
N LYS A 670 -35.73 -40.76 1.63
CA LYS A 670 -37.06 -40.48 1.04
C LYS A 670 -37.76 -39.25 1.59
#